data_AF-A0A2T2W906-F1
#
_entry.id   AF-A0A2T2W906-F1
#
_cell.length_a   1.000
_cell.length_b   1.000
_cell.length_c   1.000
_cell.angle_alpha   90.00
_cell.angle_beta   90.00
_cell.angle_gamma   90.00
#
_symmetry.space_group_name_H-M   'P 1'
#
loop_
_entity.id
_entity.type
_entity.pdbx_description
1 polymer ?
#
loop_
_entity_poly.entity_id
_entity_poly.type
_entity_poly.pdbx_seq_one_letter_code
_entity_poly.pdbx_strand_id
1 'polypeptide(L)'
;MKNTGLPLHSHPFASQFKPLIITAIATGGALHFLAPVLAEGTAAGTDIINRATATYSDGTTNFDAISNTVTIKVEEVRGLTVTDAGFTDTNGGSIATNDNLYFDFLVTNTGNADAFVYIPGTTALGPLATGGTITSVEIVAINGANLGTAIAVPAGGNSTNNLAGFPNTGIVGADQNFKVRVTMAVTATNAGDVVKVQFGNTLDNNVAPANGTQNQQNIRNDSDGAANASDVYTLDADGTLAPANGEREAAASHLEYVATAPRPLAQTTLLMTSTTAPGALPNDARDDTITYNLDFRIANNPRPGFPAGSLEGTTINLDGSNQQRILVSSTVPPNTVWNGTPPVVPNGNWIPVYSIDDAYVGTENPINGVTWTTTPPVDSTTVKRIGFVYNSGVSGALPPGTTVNGFKFTVITSGLPIGGGTVANIGQIFGETFNDPDNNLVYDESGDQNANNYDDGVFPPNPHISNFTANPKTGAADINDPDTNNNNTGVGPGGESNVIAILPVPPGNSALLNGPNNVPNAIGPTNIQDDFTNAATTVPTPGVQGSASDPAAVTITNTVKNTIGTNLDNVKLLPFAPNATNTLTGGVHGSDANIPVGTTVTIQFGAQIAVYTYTAAGVFTPQGGNPPVVIGTLTPGQQKSYTVAVDLPAGTGQIQGYTIPIVAFVDNDSNNSFVSTTDTVYNFTNNRVYPGFVNLIKAARILDRDGTTQIDPPSTPPSYTSTPAGRAQPGQFVEYQITYQNISEPQPASGGGNVLLTGNGLVIDEDGTAAPNTWAAITTHRQNTAATLGTLQFYNGAVLLGNTDPASGTVVTRYVNTIPSLAPQVTGTLTFRRIVN
;
A
#
# COMPACT_ATOMS: atom_id res chain seq x y z
N MET A 1 70.51 22.71 -12.33
CA MET A 1 69.91 21.75 -13.29
C MET A 1 70.13 20.34 -12.74
N LYS A 2 69.06 19.53 -12.60
CA LYS A 2 69.07 18.07 -12.31
C LYS A 2 69.75 17.64 -10.96
N ASN A 3 69.28 16.65 -10.21
CA ASN A 3 68.08 15.82 -10.36
C ASN A 3 67.51 15.39 -8.98
N THR A 4 66.17 15.39 -8.90
CA THR A 4 65.26 14.59 -8.05
C THR A 4 65.81 13.68 -6.93
N GLY A 5 65.27 13.89 -5.72
CA GLY A 5 65.18 12.90 -4.65
C GLY A 5 64.22 13.36 -3.54
N LEU A 6 63.01 12.79 -3.49
CA LEU A 6 62.02 13.01 -2.42
C LEU A 6 61.71 11.67 -1.72
N PRO A 7 61.50 11.65 -0.40
CA PRO A 7 61.31 10.42 0.36
C PRO A 7 59.88 9.87 0.25
N LEU A 8 59.76 8.54 0.32
CA LEU A 8 58.47 7.84 0.41
C LEU A 8 57.64 8.34 1.59
N HIS A 9 56.35 8.58 1.36
CA HIS A 9 55.31 8.52 2.39
C HIS A 9 54.45 7.30 2.14
N SER A 10 54.25 6.49 3.18
CA SER A 10 53.42 5.28 3.14
C SER A 10 51.95 5.63 3.38
N HIS A 11 51.09 5.35 2.39
CA HIS A 11 49.64 5.26 2.60
C HIS A 11 49.22 3.78 2.55
N PRO A 12 48.38 3.31 3.49
CA PRO A 12 47.88 1.94 3.45
C PRO A 12 46.80 1.81 2.35
N PHE A 13 47.08 1.01 1.32
CA PHE A 13 46.07 0.62 0.34
C PHE A 13 45.17 -0.47 0.91
N ALA A 14 43.90 -0.15 1.12
CA ALA A 14 42.83 -1.10 1.34
C ALA A 14 41.58 -0.69 0.54
N SER A 15 40.75 -1.67 0.16
CA SER A 15 39.44 -1.51 -0.49
C SER A 15 39.39 -1.11 -1.98
N GLN A 16 39.93 -1.95 -2.89
CA GLN A 16 39.48 -2.03 -4.30
C GLN A 16 39.41 -3.47 -4.87
N PHE A 17 39.05 -4.48 -4.06
CA PHE A 17 38.97 -5.89 -4.47
C PHE A 17 37.59 -6.55 -4.35
N LYS A 18 36.50 -5.77 -4.41
CA LYS A 18 35.11 -6.30 -4.34
C LYS A 18 34.40 -6.65 -5.66
N PRO A 19 34.74 -6.15 -6.88
CA PRO A 19 33.96 -6.47 -8.08
C PRO A 19 34.43 -7.73 -8.85
N LEU A 20 35.60 -8.30 -8.56
CA LEU A 20 36.26 -9.31 -9.41
C LEU A 20 35.95 -10.78 -9.06
N ILE A 21 35.28 -11.05 -7.93
CA ILE A 21 34.91 -12.42 -7.51
C ILE A 21 33.56 -12.85 -8.11
N ILE A 22 32.68 -11.90 -8.45
CA ILE A 22 31.31 -12.18 -8.92
C ILE A 22 31.30 -12.73 -10.37
N THR A 23 32.23 -12.32 -11.22
CA THR A 23 32.24 -12.73 -12.64
C THR A 23 32.68 -14.19 -12.86
N ALA A 24 33.48 -14.77 -11.95
CA ALA A 24 33.98 -16.14 -12.09
C ALA A 24 32.95 -17.23 -11.74
N ILE A 25 31.91 -16.89 -10.97
CA ILE A 25 30.89 -17.85 -10.51
C ILE A 25 29.77 -18.04 -11.55
N ALA A 26 29.58 -17.09 -12.46
CA ALA A 26 28.50 -17.09 -13.46
C ALA A 26 28.62 -18.19 -14.55
N THR A 27 29.73 -18.93 -14.63
CA THR A 27 29.96 -19.98 -15.65
C THR A 27 29.76 -21.40 -15.11
N GLY A 28 29.44 -21.56 -13.82
CA GLY A 28 29.44 -22.87 -13.12
C GLY A 28 28.07 -23.50 -12.82
N GLY A 29 26.95 -22.90 -13.23
CA GLY A 29 25.63 -23.57 -13.20
C GLY A 29 24.98 -23.84 -11.84
N ALA A 30 25.50 -23.32 -10.72
CA ALA A 30 24.94 -23.53 -9.37
C ALA A 30 24.17 -22.30 -8.86
N LEU A 31 22.92 -22.12 -9.31
CA LEU A 31 21.97 -21.17 -8.69
C LEU A 31 21.29 -21.80 -7.46
N HIS A 32 22.06 -21.98 -6.38
CA HIS A 32 21.43 -22.06 -5.06
C HIS A 32 21.05 -20.64 -4.65
N PHE A 33 19.76 -20.40 -4.41
CA PHE A 33 19.32 -19.18 -3.74
C PHE A 33 19.97 -19.14 -2.36
N LEU A 34 21.00 -18.32 -2.21
CA LEU A 34 21.46 -17.89 -0.90
C LEU A 34 20.28 -17.15 -0.27
N ALA A 35 19.57 -17.82 0.63
CA ALA A 35 18.80 -17.12 1.66
C ALA A 35 19.75 -16.07 2.26
N PRO A 36 19.33 -14.81 2.40
CA PRO A 36 20.22 -13.76 2.87
C PRO A 36 20.78 -14.19 4.22
N VAL A 37 22.11 -14.40 4.28
CA VAL A 37 22.80 -14.61 5.54
C VAL A 37 22.63 -13.29 6.29
N LEU A 38 21.90 -13.33 7.40
CA LEU A 38 21.54 -12.17 8.23
C LEU A 38 22.74 -11.73 9.09
N ALA A 39 23.90 -11.57 8.44
CA ALA A 39 25.22 -11.68 9.06
C ALA A 39 25.71 -10.45 9.83
N GLU A 40 24.77 -9.64 10.30
CA GLU A 40 24.99 -8.57 11.29
C GLU A 40 23.65 -8.31 12.01
N GLY A 41 23.04 -9.40 12.50
CA GLY A 41 21.70 -9.40 13.09
C GLY A 41 21.59 -8.61 14.39
N THR A 42 20.46 -7.93 14.57
CA THR A 42 20.14 -7.23 15.81
C THR A 42 19.88 -8.23 16.92
N ALA A 43 20.55 -8.06 18.06
CA ALA A 43 20.41 -8.94 19.21
C ALA A 43 18.96 -9.01 19.70
N ALA A 44 18.52 -10.21 20.08
CA ALA A 44 17.17 -10.46 20.61
C ALA A 44 16.83 -9.57 21.81
N GLY A 45 15.56 -9.18 21.93
CA GLY A 45 15.05 -8.34 23.01
C GLY A 45 15.32 -6.83 22.89
N THR A 46 16.12 -6.40 21.91
CA THR A 46 16.43 -4.98 21.64
C THR A 46 15.17 -4.17 21.32
N ASP A 47 15.05 -2.96 21.89
CA ASP A 47 13.93 -2.04 21.65
C ASP A 47 14.16 -1.15 20.42
N ILE A 48 13.26 -1.28 19.44
CA ILE A 48 13.10 -0.39 18.29
C ILE A 48 12.10 0.72 18.65
N ILE A 49 12.63 1.86 19.11
CA ILE A 49 11.86 3.02 19.59
C ILE A 49 11.77 4.05 18.47
N ASN A 50 10.57 4.58 18.24
CA ASN A 50 10.33 5.58 17.21
C ASN A 50 9.23 6.61 17.61
N ARG A 51 9.52 7.89 17.42
CA ARG A 51 8.67 9.05 17.71
C ARG A 51 8.94 10.18 16.70
N ALA A 52 7.88 10.77 16.17
CA ALA A 52 7.90 11.92 15.28
C ALA A 52 7.96 13.24 16.05
N THR A 53 8.59 14.25 15.47
CA THR A 53 8.34 15.66 15.81
C THR A 53 7.89 16.41 14.56
N ALA A 54 7.24 17.56 14.74
CA ALA A 54 6.94 18.45 13.64
C ALA A 54 6.87 19.92 14.09
N THR A 55 7.12 20.85 13.16
CA THR A 55 7.00 22.30 13.37
C THR A 55 6.10 22.91 12.30
N TYR A 56 5.22 23.85 12.65
CA TYR A 56 4.29 24.52 11.73
C TYR A 56 3.93 25.93 12.20
N SER A 57 3.25 26.72 11.37
CA SER A 57 2.83 28.09 11.72
C SER A 57 1.39 28.41 11.28
N ASP A 58 0.68 29.23 12.05
CA ASP A 58 -0.59 29.84 11.62
C ASP A 58 -0.40 31.06 10.69
N GLY A 59 0.86 31.44 10.42
CA GLY A 59 1.25 32.64 9.67
C GLY A 59 1.74 33.79 10.55
N THR A 60 1.54 33.70 11.87
CA THR A 60 1.98 34.68 12.88
C THR A 60 2.83 34.06 13.98
N THR A 61 2.47 32.84 14.39
CA THR A 61 3.03 32.12 15.53
C THR A 61 3.53 30.75 15.06
N ASN A 62 4.60 30.24 15.67
CA ASN A 62 5.12 28.90 15.40
C ASN A 62 4.65 27.93 16.50
N PHE A 63 4.39 26.70 16.09
CA PHE A 63 3.89 25.62 16.92
C PHE A 63 4.69 24.35 16.64
N ASP A 64 4.88 23.55 17.68
CA ASP A 64 5.44 22.21 17.58
C ASP A 64 4.33 21.16 17.77
N ALA A 65 4.53 19.98 17.21
CA ALA A 65 3.74 18.77 17.49
C ALA A 65 4.69 17.59 17.72
N ILE A 66 4.31 16.65 18.58
CA ILE A 66 5.10 15.45 18.91
C ILE A 66 4.14 14.26 18.89
N SER A 67 4.55 13.16 18.26
CA SER A 67 3.72 11.95 18.25
C SER A 67 3.83 11.15 19.54
N ASN A 68 2.93 10.18 19.70
CA ASN A 68 3.16 9.07 20.61
C ASN A 68 4.45 8.31 20.21
N THR A 69 5.02 7.59 21.18
CA THR A 69 6.18 6.73 20.94
C THR A 69 5.68 5.32 20.59
N VAL A 70 6.20 4.75 19.50
CA VAL A 70 6.05 3.33 19.16
C VAL A 70 7.30 2.61 19.66
N THR A 71 7.12 1.43 20.27
CA THR A 71 8.21 0.53 20.66
C THR A 71 7.91 -0.86 20.14
N ILE A 72 8.86 -1.48 19.45
CA ILE A 72 8.81 -2.88 18.97
C ILE A 72 10.05 -3.59 19.50
N LYS A 73 9.90 -4.83 19.97
CA LYS A 73 11.05 -5.65 20.39
C LYS A 73 11.55 -6.52 19.25
N VAL A 74 12.86 -6.70 19.16
CA VAL A 74 13.47 -7.71 18.29
C VAL A 74 13.27 -9.09 18.89
N GLU A 75 12.91 -10.05 18.04
CA GLU A 75 12.68 -11.43 18.46
C GLU A 75 13.94 -12.30 18.36
N GLU A 76 13.99 -13.37 19.16
CA GLU A 76 15.00 -14.40 19.03
C GLU A 76 14.65 -15.38 17.92
N VAL A 77 15.60 -15.57 16.99
CA VAL A 77 15.51 -16.56 15.93
C VAL A 77 16.79 -17.38 15.85
N ARG A 78 16.63 -18.70 15.81
CA ARG A 78 17.70 -19.60 15.39
C ARG A 78 17.82 -19.60 13.87
N GLY A 79 18.98 -19.99 13.39
CA GLY A 79 19.22 -20.17 11.97
C GLY A 79 20.34 -21.17 11.76
N LEU A 80 20.14 -22.08 10.81
CA LEU A 80 21.18 -23.03 10.43
C LEU A 80 21.19 -23.14 8.91
N THR A 81 22.37 -23.05 8.31
CA THR A 81 22.57 -23.45 6.92
C THR A 81 23.68 -24.48 6.84
N VAL A 82 23.53 -25.40 5.91
CA VAL A 82 24.49 -26.42 5.51
C VAL A 82 24.63 -26.24 4.00
N THR A 83 25.72 -25.66 3.52
CA THR A 83 25.94 -25.50 2.07
C THR A 83 26.91 -26.55 1.56
N ASP A 84 26.66 -27.08 0.37
CA ASP A 84 27.68 -27.82 -0.35
C ASP A 84 28.89 -26.89 -0.59
N ALA A 85 30.04 -27.30 -0.08
CA ALA A 85 31.31 -26.59 -0.18
C ALA A 85 32.24 -27.22 -1.24
N GLY A 86 31.64 -28.01 -2.14
CA GLY A 86 32.24 -28.64 -3.29
C GLY A 86 32.41 -30.15 -3.10
N PHE A 87 32.23 -30.88 -4.21
CA PHE A 87 32.73 -32.25 -4.31
C PHE A 87 34.16 -32.27 -4.86
N THR A 88 34.86 -33.38 -4.62
CA THR A 88 36.10 -33.72 -5.29
C THR A 88 36.04 -35.20 -5.62
N ASP A 89 35.91 -35.53 -6.90
CA ASP A 89 36.32 -36.85 -7.39
C ASP A 89 37.85 -36.96 -7.27
N THR A 90 38.29 -38.02 -6.61
CA THR A 90 39.70 -38.35 -6.44
C THR A 90 40.42 -38.70 -7.74
N ASN A 91 39.71 -39.00 -8.84
CA ASN A 91 40.30 -39.27 -10.16
C ASN A 91 40.11 -38.17 -11.22
N GLY A 92 39.15 -37.26 -11.03
CA GLY A 92 38.93 -36.05 -11.84
C GLY A 92 38.20 -36.27 -13.16
N GLY A 93 37.40 -37.33 -13.27
CA GLY A 93 36.71 -37.74 -14.48
C GLY A 93 35.28 -37.20 -14.63
N SER A 94 34.57 -37.70 -15.64
CA SER A 94 33.11 -37.75 -15.60
C SER A 94 32.69 -38.82 -14.61
N ILE A 95 31.77 -38.51 -13.70
CA ILE A 95 31.35 -39.39 -12.60
C ILE A 95 30.95 -40.78 -13.13
N ALA A 96 31.64 -41.79 -12.60
CA ALA A 96 31.61 -43.17 -13.04
C ALA A 96 31.57 -44.13 -11.83
N THR A 97 31.26 -45.39 -12.12
CA THR A 97 31.20 -46.44 -11.10
C THR A 97 32.58 -46.66 -10.46
N ASN A 98 32.60 -46.72 -9.12
CA ASN A 98 33.77 -46.92 -8.24
C ASN A 98 34.66 -45.68 -7.99
N ASP A 99 34.25 -44.48 -8.40
CA ASP A 99 34.92 -43.24 -8.01
C ASP A 99 34.84 -43.04 -6.48
N ASN A 100 35.91 -42.53 -5.85
CA ASN A 100 35.85 -42.03 -4.48
C ASN A 100 35.64 -40.52 -4.51
N LEU A 101 34.54 -40.07 -3.91
CA LEU A 101 34.11 -38.68 -3.88
C LEU A 101 34.19 -38.15 -2.44
N TYR A 102 34.90 -37.04 -2.27
CA TYR A 102 34.81 -36.23 -1.05
C TYR A 102 33.76 -35.15 -1.24
N PHE A 103 32.84 -35.03 -0.29
CA PHE A 103 31.83 -33.98 -0.25
C PHE A 103 32.08 -33.13 0.99
N ASP A 104 32.49 -31.87 0.80
CA ASP A 104 32.63 -30.91 1.88
C ASP A 104 31.31 -30.15 2.06
N PHE A 105 30.91 -29.90 3.30
CA PHE A 105 29.73 -29.11 3.66
C PHE A 105 30.11 -28.01 4.65
N LEU A 106 29.67 -26.78 4.43
CA LEU A 106 29.88 -25.66 5.33
C LEU A 106 28.61 -25.42 6.16
N VAL A 107 28.72 -25.65 7.47
CA VAL A 107 27.66 -25.44 8.46
C VAL A 107 27.82 -24.06 9.09
N THR A 108 26.78 -23.24 9.11
CA THR A 108 26.81 -21.86 9.64
C THR A 108 25.59 -21.58 10.51
N ASN A 109 25.79 -21.02 11.72
CA ASN A 109 24.70 -20.45 12.51
C ASN A 109 24.28 -19.12 11.86
N THR A 110 23.05 -19.05 11.37
CA THR A 110 22.47 -17.86 10.72
C THR A 110 21.32 -17.25 11.54
N GLY A 111 21.28 -17.53 12.84
CA GLY A 111 20.37 -16.92 13.81
C GLY A 111 21.00 -15.69 14.49
N ASN A 112 20.19 -14.91 15.22
CA ASN A 112 20.66 -13.72 15.95
C ASN A 112 21.02 -13.97 17.42
N ALA A 113 21.23 -15.24 17.78
CA ALA A 113 21.57 -15.67 19.14
C ALA A 113 22.50 -16.91 19.12
N ASP A 114 23.30 -17.05 20.18
CA ASP A 114 24.32 -18.10 20.36
C ASP A 114 23.68 -19.49 20.47
N ALA A 115 24.16 -20.46 19.69
CA ALA A 115 23.59 -21.81 19.64
C ALA A 115 24.66 -22.91 19.80
N PHE A 116 24.25 -24.13 20.16
CA PHE A 116 25.02 -25.34 19.89
C PHE A 116 24.48 -26.02 18.61
N VAL A 117 25.27 -26.88 17.97
CA VAL A 117 24.85 -27.60 16.75
C VAL A 117 25.08 -29.10 16.90
N TYR A 118 24.07 -29.92 16.61
CA TYR A 118 24.18 -31.37 16.47
C TYR A 118 24.63 -31.75 15.06
N ILE A 119 25.52 -32.74 14.96
CA ILE A 119 26.10 -33.22 13.71
C ILE A 119 25.90 -34.74 13.61
N PRO A 120 25.31 -35.26 12.51
CA PRO A 120 25.04 -36.68 12.33
C PRO A 120 26.30 -37.46 11.96
N GLY A 121 26.35 -38.73 12.39
CA GLY A 121 27.48 -39.64 12.12
C GLY A 121 27.27 -40.57 10.92
N THR A 122 28.30 -41.36 10.59
CA THR A 122 28.29 -42.29 9.45
C THR A 122 27.12 -43.28 9.46
N THR A 123 26.69 -43.76 10.63
CA THR A 123 25.55 -44.70 10.74
C THR A 123 24.22 -44.05 10.40
N ALA A 124 24.06 -42.76 10.73
CA ALA A 124 22.82 -42.03 10.49
C ALA A 124 22.71 -41.49 9.06
N LEU A 125 23.85 -41.15 8.43
CA LEU A 125 23.88 -40.70 7.04
C LEU A 125 23.89 -41.84 6.00
N GLY A 126 24.36 -43.04 6.38
CA GLY A 126 24.48 -44.19 5.47
C GLY A 126 23.22 -44.50 4.64
N PRO A 127 22.00 -44.49 5.22
CA PRO A 127 20.75 -44.69 4.48
C PRO A 127 20.36 -43.57 3.49
N LEU A 128 21.02 -42.40 3.56
CA LEU A 128 20.69 -41.20 2.77
C LEU A 128 21.55 -41.08 1.49
N ALA A 129 22.44 -42.05 1.25
CA ALA A 129 23.33 -42.12 0.11
C ALA A 129 22.67 -42.81 -1.10
N THR A 130 22.81 -42.23 -2.30
CA THR A 130 22.37 -42.85 -3.57
C THR A 130 23.55 -43.00 -4.51
N GLY A 131 23.64 -44.16 -5.18
CA GLY A 131 24.72 -44.43 -6.11
C GLY A 131 26.10 -44.44 -5.43
N GLY A 132 26.18 -44.73 -4.13
CA GLY A 132 27.43 -44.88 -3.40
C GLY A 132 27.27 -45.26 -1.92
N THR A 133 28.37 -45.39 -1.17
CA THR A 133 28.40 -45.73 0.27
C THR A 133 29.29 -44.77 1.07
N ILE A 134 28.79 -44.24 2.19
CA ILE A 134 29.51 -43.30 3.08
C ILE A 134 30.47 -44.05 4.02
N THR A 135 31.67 -43.48 4.24
CA THR A 135 32.76 -44.12 5.00
C THR A 135 33.35 -43.30 6.16
N SER A 136 33.28 -41.97 6.15
CA SER A 136 33.70 -41.09 7.27
C SER A 136 32.90 -39.79 7.34
N VAL A 137 32.85 -39.18 8.54
CA VAL A 137 32.32 -37.83 8.81
C VAL A 137 33.23 -37.10 9.81
N GLU A 138 33.79 -35.96 9.42
CA GLU A 138 34.81 -35.25 10.21
C GLU A 138 34.68 -33.71 10.07
N ILE A 139 34.90 -32.95 11.15
CA ILE A 139 35.04 -31.49 11.07
C ILE A 139 36.50 -31.15 10.71
N VAL A 140 36.70 -30.39 9.63
CA VAL A 140 38.02 -30.09 9.05
C VAL A 140 38.43 -28.62 9.14
N ALA A 141 37.49 -27.69 9.39
CA ALA A 141 37.78 -26.27 9.61
C ALA A 141 36.74 -25.62 10.54
N ILE A 142 37.12 -24.56 11.25
CA ILE A 142 36.23 -23.73 12.08
C ILE A 142 36.52 -22.25 11.79
N ASN A 143 35.49 -21.45 11.53
CA ASN A 143 35.57 -20.02 11.18
C ASN A 143 36.62 -19.72 10.10
N GLY A 144 36.65 -20.55 9.04
CA GLY A 144 37.61 -20.46 7.94
C GLY A 144 39.04 -20.97 8.23
N ALA A 145 39.37 -21.35 9.46
CA ALA A 145 40.67 -21.92 9.82
C ALA A 145 40.66 -23.46 9.75
N ASN A 146 41.51 -24.03 8.87
CA ASN A 146 41.69 -25.48 8.78
C ASN A 146 42.29 -26.04 10.08
N LEU A 147 41.78 -27.20 10.52
CA LEU A 147 42.28 -27.90 11.70
C LEU A 147 43.50 -28.75 11.35
N GLY A 148 44.55 -28.71 12.20
CA GLY A 148 45.74 -29.55 12.04
C GLY A 148 45.49 -31.05 12.30
N THR A 149 44.40 -31.36 13.00
CA THR A 149 43.83 -32.69 13.18
C THR A 149 42.31 -32.53 13.10
N ALA A 150 41.65 -33.29 12.22
CA ALA A 150 40.20 -33.22 12.08
C ALA A 150 39.49 -33.73 13.35
N ILE A 151 38.34 -33.14 13.69
CA ILE A 151 37.51 -33.60 14.82
C ILE A 151 36.56 -34.68 14.28
N ALA A 152 36.80 -35.93 14.66
CA ALA A 152 35.96 -37.05 14.25
C ALA A 152 34.56 -36.94 14.88
N VAL A 153 33.52 -37.06 14.06
CA VAL A 153 32.14 -37.17 14.55
C VAL A 153 31.87 -38.64 14.90
N PRO A 154 31.38 -38.97 16.11
CA PRO A 154 31.03 -40.35 16.46
C PRO A 154 30.03 -40.95 15.46
N ALA A 155 30.07 -42.26 15.24
CA ALA A 155 29.25 -42.93 14.22
C ALA A 155 27.73 -42.69 14.37
N GLY A 156 27.25 -42.45 15.60
CA GLY A 156 25.86 -42.10 15.90
C GLY A 156 25.54 -40.60 15.99
N GLY A 157 26.50 -39.71 15.67
CA GLY A 157 26.37 -38.25 15.78
C GLY A 157 26.62 -37.69 17.20
N ASN A 158 26.81 -36.37 17.30
CA ASN A 158 26.93 -35.64 18.58
C ASN A 158 26.82 -34.10 18.38
N SER A 159 26.60 -33.35 19.47
CA SER A 159 26.55 -31.87 19.48
C SER A 159 27.88 -31.20 19.81
N THR A 160 28.08 -29.96 19.32
CA THR A 160 29.32 -29.18 19.46
C THR A 160 29.78 -28.99 20.90
N ASN A 161 28.86 -28.87 21.87
CA ASN A 161 29.17 -28.81 23.31
C ASN A 161 29.67 -30.13 23.91
N ASN A 162 29.50 -31.25 23.21
CA ASN A 162 29.92 -32.58 23.62
C ASN A 162 31.06 -33.15 22.75
N LEU A 163 31.49 -32.44 21.69
CA LEU A 163 32.59 -32.85 20.82
C LEU A 163 33.95 -32.40 21.39
N ALA A 164 34.77 -33.38 21.79
CA ALA A 164 36.11 -33.12 22.31
C ALA A 164 36.99 -32.42 21.27
N GLY A 165 37.48 -31.23 21.61
CA GLY A 165 38.32 -30.39 20.73
C GLY A 165 37.60 -29.22 20.05
N PHE A 166 36.27 -29.11 20.18
CA PHE A 166 35.54 -27.94 19.71
C PHE A 166 35.77 -26.73 20.67
N PRO A 167 36.04 -25.51 20.16
CA PRO A 167 36.32 -24.32 20.98
C PRO A 167 35.08 -23.77 21.70
N ASN A 168 35.26 -22.75 22.55
CA ASN A 168 34.18 -21.98 23.20
C ASN A 168 33.10 -22.84 23.90
N THR A 169 33.48 -23.97 24.50
CA THR A 169 32.55 -24.95 25.12
C THR A 169 31.43 -25.42 24.17
N GLY A 170 31.69 -25.40 22.86
CA GLY A 170 30.72 -25.78 21.83
C GLY A 170 29.88 -24.65 21.24
N ILE A 171 29.93 -23.44 21.81
CA ILE A 171 29.11 -22.31 21.34
C ILE A 171 29.51 -21.94 19.91
N VAL A 172 28.51 -21.92 19.03
CA VAL A 172 28.57 -21.37 17.68
C VAL A 172 27.75 -20.07 17.73
N GLY A 173 28.44 -18.94 17.86
CA GLY A 173 27.78 -17.63 17.87
C GLY A 173 27.15 -17.29 16.52
N ALA A 174 26.39 -16.20 16.46
CA ALA A 174 25.88 -15.68 15.19
C ALA A 174 27.02 -15.57 14.15
N ASP A 175 26.76 -16.05 12.93
CA ASP A 175 27.65 -16.05 11.77
C ASP A 175 28.93 -16.89 11.88
N GLN A 176 29.09 -17.63 12.97
CA GLN A 176 30.15 -18.61 13.11
C GLN A 176 29.81 -19.87 12.31
N ASN A 177 30.86 -20.48 11.75
CA ASN A 177 30.76 -21.60 10.82
C ASN A 177 31.84 -22.66 11.06
N PHE A 178 31.59 -23.87 10.55
CA PHE A 178 32.57 -24.95 10.51
C PHE A 178 32.34 -25.84 9.28
N LYS A 179 33.41 -26.43 8.76
CA LYS A 179 33.35 -27.32 7.58
C LYS A 179 33.37 -28.78 8.02
N VAL A 180 32.40 -29.56 7.55
CA VAL A 180 32.30 -31.01 7.72
C VAL A 180 32.65 -31.69 6.38
N ARG A 181 33.38 -32.80 6.42
CA ARG A 181 33.70 -33.65 5.26
C ARG A 181 32.97 -34.98 5.37
N VAL A 182 32.34 -35.41 4.28
CA VAL A 182 31.71 -36.72 4.11
C VAL A 182 32.41 -37.46 2.96
N THR A 183 32.88 -38.69 3.20
CA THR A 183 33.59 -39.49 2.19
C THR A 183 32.69 -40.61 1.64
N MET A 184 32.59 -40.75 0.32
CA MET A 184 31.75 -41.75 -0.36
C MET A 184 32.48 -42.50 -1.49
N ALA A 185 32.15 -43.77 -1.71
CA ALA A 185 32.54 -44.56 -2.88
C ALA A 185 31.33 -44.82 -3.81
N VAL A 186 31.45 -44.61 -5.13
CA VAL A 186 30.35 -44.62 -6.11
C VAL A 186 29.99 -46.02 -6.64
N THR A 187 28.70 -46.27 -6.90
CA THR A 187 28.13 -47.54 -7.38
C THR A 187 27.11 -47.41 -8.54
N ALA A 188 26.77 -46.21 -9.00
CA ALA A 188 25.87 -45.98 -10.15
C ALA A 188 26.52 -46.29 -11.52
N THR A 189 25.74 -46.60 -12.58
CA THR A 189 26.29 -47.23 -13.81
C THR A 189 25.80 -46.72 -15.18
N ASN A 190 24.61 -46.15 -15.32
CA ASN A 190 24.02 -45.79 -16.62
C ASN A 190 24.10 -44.29 -16.93
N ALA A 191 24.08 -43.95 -18.22
CA ALA A 191 23.95 -42.56 -18.69
C ALA A 191 22.56 -42.00 -18.36
N GLY A 192 22.48 -41.28 -17.23
CA GLY A 192 21.26 -40.73 -16.64
C GLY A 192 21.11 -41.06 -15.15
N ASP A 193 21.90 -42.01 -14.63
CA ASP A 193 21.88 -42.40 -13.22
C ASP A 193 22.41 -41.29 -12.31
N VAL A 194 21.95 -41.35 -11.06
CA VAL A 194 22.22 -40.38 -10.00
C VAL A 194 23.30 -40.91 -9.05
N VAL A 195 24.27 -40.05 -8.75
CA VAL A 195 25.17 -40.17 -7.58
C VAL A 195 24.84 -39.03 -6.62
N LYS A 196 24.60 -39.34 -5.34
CA LYS A 196 24.15 -38.35 -4.34
C LYS A 196 24.66 -38.65 -2.93
N VAL A 197 25.29 -37.66 -2.29
CA VAL A 197 25.34 -37.56 -0.81
C VAL A 197 24.25 -36.63 -0.33
N GLN A 198 23.62 -37.00 0.77
CA GLN A 198 22.72 -36.17 1.56
C GLN A 198 23.32 -36.08 2.98
N PHE A 199 23.68 -34.88 3.43
CA PHE A 199 24.23 -34.60 4.75
C PHE A 199 23.16 -33.87 5.57
N GLY A 200 22.59 -34.54 6.57
CA GLY A 200 21.35 -34.13 7.26
C GLY A 200 20.11 -34.75 6.60
N ASN A 201 19.09 -35.16 7.38
CA ASN A 201 17.82 -35.70 6.87
C ASN A 201 16.63 -34.76 7.09
N THR A 202 16.83 -33.46 6.82
CA THR A 202 15.75 -32.47 6.85
C THR A 202 14.68 -32.79 5.82
N LEU A 203 13.58 -33.40 6.28
CA LEU A 203 12.40 -33.68 5.49
C LEU A 203 11.51 -32.44 5.37
N ASP A 204 10.92 -32.26 4.20
CA ASP A 204 9.89 -31.24 3.96
C ASP A 204 8.60 -31.66 4.71
N ASN A 205 8.16 -30.83 5.65
CA ASN A 205 6.97 -31.09 6.44
C ASN A 205 5.68 -30.77 5.65
N ASN A 206 5.32 -31.70 4.75
CA ASN A 206 4.01 -31.81 4.08
C ASN A 206 3.59 -30.70 3.10
N VAL A 207 4.47 -29.85 2.55
CA VAL A 207 4.06 -28.83 1.55
C VAL A 207 4.94 -28.80 0.29
N ALA A 208 4.53 -29.55 -0.74
CA ALA A 208 5.11 -29.39 -2.07
C ALA A 208 4.79 -28.00 -2.68
N PRO A 209 5.72 -27.35 -3.42
CA PRO A 209 7.00 -27.88 -3.88
C PRO A 209 8.17 -27.63 -2.91
N ALA A 210 9.01 -28.66 -2.75
CA ALA A 210 10.19 -28.63 -1.89
C ALA A 210 11.15 -27.47 -2.25
N ASN A 211 11.24 -26.47 -1.37
CA ASN A 211 12.14 -25.33 -1.55
C ASN A 211 12.97 -25.08 -0.29
N GLY A 212 13.96 -25.95 -0.08
CA GLY A 212 15.05 -25.73 0.84
C GLY A 212 15.17 -26.83 1.90
N THR A 213 16.27 -27.57 1.85
CA THR A 213 16.78 -28.34 3.00
C THR A 213 17.42 -27.44 4.06
N GLN A 214 17.29 -26.12 3.97
CA GLN A 214 18.02 -25.14 4.79
C GLN A 214 17.09 -24.49 5.83
N ASN A 215 17.58 -24.31 7.05
CA ASN A 215 16.94 -23.53 8.10
C ASN A 215 15.47 -23.90 8.39
N GLN A 216 15.16 -25.19 8.30
CA GLN A 216 13.83 -25.74 8.58
C GLN A 216 13.62 -25.96 10.08
N GLN A 217 12.37 -26.06 10.51
CA GLN A 217 12.07 -26.35 11.92
C GLN A 217 12.49 -27.78 12.28
N ASN A 218 13.36 -27.94 13.28
CA ASN A 218 13.71 -29.26 13.81
C ASN A 218 12.49 -29.86 14.54
N ILE A 219 11.97 -30.97 14.03
CA ILE A 219 10.81 -31.65 14.60
C ILE A 219 11.30 -32.86 15.40
N ARG A 220 11.05 -32.88 16.72
CA ARG A 220 11.32 -34.06 17.57
C ARG A 220 10.22 -35.12 17.43
N ASN A 221 10.11 -35.63 16.20
CA ASN A 221 9.48 -36.86 15.72
C ASN A 221 8.18 -37.37 16.42
N ASP A 222 7.07 -37.31 15.67
CA ASP A 222 6.05 -38.36 15.69
C ASP A 222 5.47 -38.76 14.30
N SER A 223 5.88 -38.06 13.22
CA SER A 223 5.25 -38.17 11.89
C SER A 223 6.06 -38.95 10.85
N ASP A 224 7.38 -39.08 11.01
CA ASP A 224 8.28 -39.69 10.02
C ASP A 224 8.92 -41.03 10.46
N GLY A 225 8.94 -41.32 11.76
CA GLY A 225 9.49 -42.54 12.33
C GLY A 225 11.03 -42.60 12.40
N ALA A 226 11.75 -41.51 12.12
CA ALA A 226 13.22 -41.47 12.16
C ALA A 226 13.74 -40.69 13.38
N ALA A 227 14.61 -41.29 14.20
CA ALA A 227 15.22 -40.56 15.32
C ALA A 227 16.10 -39.42 14.79
N ASN A 228 16.07 -38.23 15.43
CA ASN A 228 16.81 -37.00 15.03
C ASN A 228 18.36 -37.13 14.95
N ALA A 229 18.90 -38.34 15.05
CA ALA A 229 20.32 -38.63 14.92
C ALA A 229 20.87 -38.44 13.49
N SER A 230 19.98 -38.32 12.48
CA SER A 230 20.30 -38.10 11.07
C SER A 230 20.45 -36.63 10.66
N ASP A 231 20.06 -35.69 11.51
CA ASP A 231 19.81 -34.30 11.12
C ASP A 231 20.97 -33.41 11.57
N VAL A 232 21.20 -32.27 10.91
CA VAL A 232 22.09 -31.23 11.45
C VAL A 232 21.18 -30.17 12.06
N TYR A 233 21.20 -29.96 13.38
CA TYR A 233 20.23 -29.07 14.03
C TYR A 233 20.80 -28.23 15.18
N THR A 234 20.18 -27.09 15.44
CA THR A 234 20.56 -26.16 16.51
C THR A 234 19.91 -26.52 17.84
N LEU A 235 20.61 -26.20 18.93
CA LEU A 235 20.14 -26.26 20.30
C LEU A 235 20.33 -24.87 20.91
N ASP A 236 19.40 -24.44 21.76
CA ASP A 236 19.51 -23.22 22.56
C ASP A 236 20.72 -23.31 23.52
N ALA A 237 21.53 -22.24 23.57
CA ALA A 237 22.72 -22.16 24.41
C ALA A 237 22.55 -21.31 25.68
N ASP A 238 21.50 -20.50 25.80
CA ASP A 238 21.31 -19.57 26.93
C ASP A 238 20.02 -19.81 27.75
N GLY A 239 18.94 -20.31 27.13
CA GLY A 239 17.71 -20.68 27.83
C GLY A 239 16.90 -19.51 28.40
N THR A 240 17.18 -18.26 28.00
CA THR A 240 16.58 -17.05 28.59
C THR A 240 15.32 -16.58 27.87
N LEU A 241 15.25 -16.77 26.56
CA LEU A 241 14.08 -16.55 25.72
C LEU A 241 13.95 -17.77 24.79
N ALA A 242 12.73 -18.24 24.56
CA ALA A 242 12.51 -19.34 23.63
C ALA A 242 12.54 -18.78 22.18
N PRO A 243 13.31 -19.37 21.25
CA PRO A 243 13.32 -18.89 19.87
C PRO A 243 11.93 -19.00 19.25
N ALA A 244 11.44 -17.91 18.65
CA ALA A 244 10.10 -17.88 18.04
C ALA A 244 9.92 -18.89 16.90
N ASN A 245 11.04 -19.28 16.28
CA ASN A 245 11.09 -20.25 15.19
C ASN A 245 11.61 -21.64 15.64
N GLY A 246 11.74 -21.87 16.94
CA GLY A 246 12.19 -23.11 17.54
C GLY A 246 13.65 -23.49 17.25
N GLU A 247 13.99 -24.74 17.51
CA GLU A 247 15.22 -25.34 17.01
C GLU A 247 15.17 -25.39 15.48
N ARG A 248 16.30 -25.09 14.84
CA ARG A 248 16.44 -25.08 13.38
C ARG A 248 17.41 -26.14 12.90
N GLU A 249 16.98 -26.91 11.92
CA GLU A 249 17.76 -27.90 11.22
C GLU A 249 18.11 -27.48 9.79
N ALA A 250 19.12 -28.14 9.24
CA ALA A 250 19.49 -28.01 7.85
C ALA A 250 20.18 -29.27 7.35
N ALA A 251 20.10 -29.46 6.05
CA ALA A 251 20.76 -30.49 5.32
C ALA A 251 21.23 -29.96 3.96
N ALA A 252 22.12 -30.69 3.29
CA ALA A 252 22.47 -30.43 1.90
C ALA A 252 22.61 -31.74 1.14
N SER A 253 22.48 -31.64 -0.18
CA SER A 253 22.95 -32.70 -1.05
C SER A 253 23.74 -32.17 -2.22
N HIS A 254 24.69 -32.98 -2.66
CA HIS A 254 25.35 -32.85 -3.94
C HIS A 254 24.85 -33.97 -4.86
N LEU A 255 24.57 -33.68 -6.14
CA LEU A 255 23.99 -34.63 -7.10
C LEU A 255 24.41 -34.31 -8.55
N GLU A 256 24.62 -35.34 -9.39
CA GLU A 256 25.06 -35.24 -10.80
C GLU A 256 24.27 -36.19 -11.78
N TYR A 257 24.27 -35.90 -13.13
CA TYR A 257 23.13 -36.16 -14.09
C TYR A 257 23.40 -36.21 -15.67
N VAL A 258 22.30 -36.16 -16.51
CA VAL A 258 22.11 -35.81 -18.00
C VAL A 258 20.69 -35.13 -18.32
N ALA A 259 20.39 -34.41 -19.46
CA ALA A 259 19.09 -33.65 -19.76
C ALA A 259 18.62 -33.32 -21.27
N THR A 260 17.40 -32.73 -21.57
CA THR A 260 16.86 -32.26 -22.94
C THR A 260 15.58 -31.29 -22.98
N ALA A 261 14.92 -30.89 -24.13
CA ALA A 261 13.93 -29.72 -24.28
C ALA A 261 12.77 -29.69 -25.42
N PRO A 262 11.79 -28.70 -25.52
CA PRO A 262 10.45 -28.75 -26.27
C PRO A 262 10.00 -27.70 -27.42
N ARG A 263 8.73 -27.12 -27.48
CA ARG A 263 7.92 -26.57 -28.67
C ARG A 263 6.96 -25.28 -28.45
N PRO A 264 6.16 -24.65 -29.42
CA PRO A 264 5.52 -23.24 -29.44
C PRO A 264 3.94 -22.96 -29.55
N LEU A 265 3.37 -21.70 -29.37
CA LEU A 265 1.90 -21.21 -29.44
C LEU A 265 1.62 -19.64 -29.58
N ALA A 266 0.46 -19.13 -30.08
CA ALA A 266 0.02 -17.68 -30.10
C ALA A 266 -1.09 -17.24 -29.08
N GLN A 267 -1.16 -15.94 -28.69
CA GLN A 267 -2.05 -15.40 -27.62
C GLN A 267 -2.53 -13.92 -27.83
N THR A 268 -3.80 -13.57 -27.50
CA THR A 268 -4.46 -12.24 -27.69
C THR A 268 -5.24 -11.72 -26.47
N THR A 269 -5.21 -10.41 -26.18
CA THR A 269 -6.08 -9.72 -25.18
C THR A 269 -6.92 -8.61 -25.83
N LEU A 270 -8.20 -8.47 -25.46
CA LEU A 270 -9.10 -7.36 -25.84
C LEU A 270 -9.40 -6.42 -24.65
N LEU A 271 -9.62 -5.14 -24.94
CA LEU A 271 -9.92 -4.09 -23.96
C LEU A 271 -11.12 -3.24 -24.44
N MET A 272 -12.00 -2.85 -23.51
CA MET A 272 -13.10 -1.89 -23.73
C MET A 272 -13.07 -0.76 -22.68
N THR A 273 -13.30 0.49 -23.10
CA THR A 273 -13.58 1.60 -22.17
C THR A 273 -14.67 2.52 -22.72
N SER A 274 -15.30 3.32 -21.86
CA SER A 274 -16.44 4.16 -22.18
C SER A 274 -16.38 5.56 -21.57
N THR A 275 -17.17 6.49 -22.09
CA THR A 275 -17.31 7.86 -21.55
C THR A 275 -18.74 8.36 -21.71
N THR A 276 -19.31 8.98 -20.68
CA THR A 276 -20.61 9.67 -20.72
C THR A 276 -20.48 11.15 -21.04
N ALA A 277 -21.51 11.71 -21.67
CA ALA A 277 -21.70 13.16 -21.80
C ALA A 277 -23.20 13.51 -21.62
N PRO A 278 -23.53 14.57 -20.86
CA PRO A 278 -24.90 14.98 -20.62
C PRO A 278 -25.57 15.48 -21.90
N GLY A 279 -26.88 15.25 -22.01
CA GLY A 279 -27.72 15.72 -23.10
C GLY A 279 -27.99 17.23 -23.09
N ALA A 280 -28.98 17.63 -23.89
CA ALA A 280 -29.46 19.01 -23.96
C ALA A 280 -30.33 19.40 -22.73
N LEU A 281 -30.76 18.44 -21.91
CA LEU A 281 -31.63 18.63 -20.76
C LEU A 281 -30.87 18.39 -19.43
N PRO A 282 -30.42 19.45 -18.70
CA PRO A 282 -29.56 19.31 -17.51
C PRO A 282 -30.14 18.58 -16.29
N ASN A 283 -31.36 18.03 -16.39
CA ASN A 283 -32.06 17.29 -15.33
C ASN A 283 -32.78 16.04 -15.89
N ASP A 284 -32.41 15.54 -17.08
CA ASP A 284 -33.03 14.39 -17.74
C ASP A 284 -31.95 13.50 -18.36
N ALA A 285 -31.77 12.28 -17.85
CA ALA A 285 -30.68 11.39 -18.29
C ALA A 285 -30.96 10.63 -19.60
N ARG A 286 -32.00 11.00 -20.36
CA ARG A 286 -32.48 10.26 -21.55
C ARG A 286 -31.87 10.71 -22.87
N ASP A 287 -31.31 11.92 -22.92
CA ASP A 287 -30.58 12.44 -24.07
C ASP A 287 -29.06 12.49 -23.85
N ASP A 288 -28.58 11.90 -22.76
CA ASP A 288 -27.17 11.60 -22.51
C ASP A 288 -26.63 10.60 -23.55
N THR A 289 -25.31 10.57 -23.69
CA THR A 289 -24.61 9.67 -24.63
C THR A 289 -23.53 8.87 -23.94
N ILE A 290 -23.28 7.65 -24.45
CA ILE A 290 -22.16 6.79 -24.04
C ILE A 290 -21.34 6.48 -25.29
N THR A 291 -20.04 6.79 -25.28
CA THR A 291 -19.11 6.40 -26.34
C THR A 291 -18.21 5.27 -25.85
N TYR A 292 -18.18 4.16 -26.58
CA TYR A 292 -17.31 3.00 -26.33
C TYR A 292 -16.08 3.03 -27.22
N ASN A 293 -14.95 2.59 -26.67
CA ASN A 293 -13.65 2.45 -27.31
C ASN A 293 -13.20 1.00 -27.11
N LEU A 294 -12.69 0.35 -28.17
CA LEU A 294 -12.07 -0.97 -28.07
C LEU A 294 -10.64 -0.93 -28.62
N ASP A 295 -9.75 -1.70 -27.98
CA ASP A 295 -8.33 -1.85 -28.30
C ASP A 295 -7.91 -3.32 -28.07
N PHE A 296 -6.94 -3.88 -28.81
CA PHE A 296 -6.44 -5.25 -28.55
C PHE A 296 -4.93 -5.41 -28.74
N ARG A 297 -4.36 -6.47 -28.16
CA ARG A 297 -2.93 -6.82 -28.24
C ARG A 297 -2.67 -8.31 -28.46
N ILE A 298 -1.50 -8.65 -29.00
CA ILE A 298 -0.97 -10.01 -29.16
C ILE A 298 0.26 -10.16 -28.27
N ALA A 299 0.34 -11.21 -27.46
CA ALA A 299 1.46 -11.40 -26.54
C ALA A 299 2.79 -11.60 -27.29
N ASN A 300 3.88 -11.01 -26.78
CA ASN A 300 5.24 -11.17 -27.32
C ASN A 300 6.13 -12.12 -26.50
N ASN A 301 5.64 -12.60 -25.37
CA ASN A 301 6.38 -13.42 -24.42
C ASN A 301 5.45 -14.52 -23.90
N PRO A 302 5.78 -15.80 -24.06
CA PRO A 302 4.86 -16.88 -23.75
C PRO A 302 4.83 -17.25 -22.26
N ARG A 303 3.74 -17.88 -21.82
CA ARG A 303 3.75 -18.70 -20.60
C ARG A 303 4.67 -19.94 -20.80
N PRO A 304 5.26 -20.51 -19.74
CA PRO A 304 6.24 -21.59 -19.86
C PRO A 304 5.73 -22.79 -20.67
N GLY A 305 6.56 -23.29 -21.59
CA GLY A 305 6.26 -24.48 -22.40
C GLY A 305 5.98 -24.23 -23.88
N PHE A 306 5.76 -22.97 -24.30
CA PHE A 306 5.36 -22.64 -25.69
C PHE A 306 5.93 -21.32 -26.27
N PRO A 307 7.13 -21.21 -26.89
CA PRO A 307 7.55 -20.07 -27.73
C PRO A 307 6.42 -19.39 -28.55
N ALA A 308 6.38 -18.05 -28.55
CA ALA A 308 5.25 -17.27 -29.05
C ALA A 308 5.01 -17.37 -30.58
N GLY A 309 3.74 -17.30 -31.01
CA GLY A 309 3.27 -17.36 -32.40
C GLY A 309 2.37 -16.19 -32.83
N SER A 310 2.15 -16.05 -34.13
CA SER A 310 1.34 -14.99 -34.76
C SER A 310 -0.16 -15.34 -34.80
N LEU A 311 -1.02 -14.33 -34.95
CA LEU A 311 -2.48 -14.46 -35.12
C LEU A 311 -2.88 -14.30 -36.60
N GLU A 312 -3.68 -15.21 -37.13
CA GLU A 312 -4.37 -15.06 -38.40
C GLU A 312 -5.91 -15.13 -38.27
N GLY A 313 -6.63 -14.90 -39.36
CA GLY A 313 -8.09 -14.77 -39.34
C GLY A 313 -8.83 -16.10 -39.44
N THR A 314 -9.90 -16.25 -38.67
CA THR A 314 -10.77 -17.43 -38.64
C THR A 314 -12.07 -17.21 -39.45
N THR A 315 -12.88 -18.25 -39.63
CA THR A 315 -13.99 -18.23 -40.60
C THR A 315 -15.22 -17.54 -40.03
N ILE A 316 -15.68 -16.47 -40.69
CA ILE A 316 -16.92 -15.75 -40.37
C ILE A 316 -17.86 -15.68 -41.58
N ASN A 317 -19.17 -15.50 -41.34
CA ASN A 317 -20.15 -15.19 -42.38
C ASN A 317 -20.20 -13.68 -42.63
N LEU A 318 -19.64 -13.24 -43.77
CA LEU A 318 -19.54 -11.84 -44.17
C LEU A 318 -20.16 -11.63 -45.56
N ASP A 319 -21.10 -10.69 -45.64
CA ASP A 319 -21.88 -10.34 -46.83
C ASP A 319 -22.48 -11.57 -47.56
N GLY A 320 -22.91 -12.57 -46.78
CA GLY A 320 -23.53 -13.80 -47.26
C GLY A 320 -22.55 -14.89 -47.72
N SER A 321 -21.26 -14.82 -47.34
CA SER A 321 -20.25 -15.82 -47.68
C SER A 321 -19.28 -16.09 -46.53
N ASN A 322 -18.75 -17.31 -46.45
CA ASN A 322 -17.71 -17.65 -45.47
C ASN A 322 -16.35 -17.03 -45.88
N GLN A 323 -15.70 -16.33 -44.95
CA GLN A 323 -14.48 -15.56 -45.18
C GLN A 323 -13.54 -15.70 -43.97
N GLN A 324 -12.24 -15.96 -44.19
CA GLN A 324 -11.22 -15.89 -43.13
C GLN A 324 -10.95 -14.43 -42.75
N ARG A 325 -11.26 -14.02 -41.51
CA ARG A 325 -11.04 -12.66 -40.98
C ARG A 325 -10.66 -12.70 -39.51
N ILE A 326 -9.87 -11.72 -39.07
CA ILE A 326 -9.81 -11.36 -37.65
C ILE A 326 -11.00 -10.43 -37.41
N LEU A 327 -11.81 -10.71 -36.38
CA LEU A 327 -13.01 -9.94 -36.03
C LEU A 327 -12.85 -9.36 -34.62
N VAL A 328 -13.10 -8.06 -34.46
CA VAL A 328 -13.28 -7.38 -33.16
C VAL A 328 -14.70 -6.82 -33.14
N SER A 329 -15.42 -6.90 -32.02
CA SER A 329 -16.85 -6.49 -31.98
C SER A 329 -17.39 -6.13 -30.60
N SER A 330 -18.60 -5.59 -30.56
CA SER A 330 -19.38 -5.22 -29.37
C SER A 330 -20.88 -5.35 -29.66
N THR A 331 -21.69 -5.54 -28.61
CA THR A 331 -23.15 -5.36 -28.68
C THR A 331 -23.55 -3.88 -28.69
N VAL A 332 -24.80 -3.60 -29.06
CA VAL A 332 -25.50 -2.34 -28.73
C VAL A 332 -26.29 -2.57 -27.44
N PRO A 333 -25.97 -1.88 -26.32
CA PRO A 333 -26.55 -2.17 -25.00
C PRO A 333 -28.08 -1.99 -24.89
N PRO A 334 -28.74 -2.78 -24.02
CA PRO A 334 -30.11 -2.53 -23.60
C PRO A 334 -30.31 -1.10 -23.07
N ASN A 335 -31.52 -0.56 -23.24
CA ASN A 335 -31.89 0.82 -22.90
C ASN A 335 -31.10 1.92 -23.66
N THR A 336 -30.33 1.54 -24.68
CA THR A 336 -29.64 2.48 -25.58
C THR A 336 -29.98 2.21 -27.04
N VAL A 337 -29.64 3.16 -27.92
CA VAL A 337 -29.68 2.98 -29.39
C VAL A 337 -28.38 3.49 -30.00
N TRP A 338 -27.89 2.84 -31.07
CA TRP A 338 -26.76 3.37 -31.84
C TRP A 338 -27.12 4.74 -32.44
N ASN A 339 -26.22 5.71 -32.27
CA ASN A 339 -26.47 7.10 -32.64
C ASN A 339 -26.46 7.37 -34.17
N GLY A 340 -26.33 6.33 -35.00
CA GLY A 340 -26.28 6.44 -36.47
C GLY A 340 -24.97 6.98 -37.04
N THR A 341 -23.96 7.27 -36.21
CA THR A 341 -22.65 7.76 -36.68
C THR A 341 -21.76 6.56 -37.02
N PRO A 342 -21.17 6.49 -38.24
CA PRO A 342 -20.29 5.40 -38.64
C PRO A 342 -19.16 5.15 -37.61
N PRO A 343 -18.92 3.89 -37.21
CA PRO A 343 -17.84 3.54 -36.28
C PRO A 343 -16.46 3.95 -36.81
N VAL A 344 -15.56 4.32 -35.89
CA VAL A 344 -14.17 4.70 -36.19
C VAL A 344 -13.29 3.45 -36.22
N VAL A 345 -12.36 3.38 -37.18
CA VAL A 345 -11.37 2.30 -37.33
C VAL A 345 -9.92 2.81 -37.21
N PRO A 346 -8.97 1.97 -36.74
CA PRO A 346 -7.55 2.36 -36.55
C PRO A 346 -6.81 2.76 -37.83
N ASN A 347 -7.07 2.05 -38.94
CA ASN A 347 -6.42 2.27 -40.24
C ASN A 347 -7.21 1.58 -41.36
N GLY A 348 -6.80 1.81 -42.62
CA GLY A 348 -7.49 1.30 -43.82
C GLY A 348 -7.47 -0.22 -44.05
N ASN A 349 -6.81 -1.02 -43.19
CA ASN A 349 -6.87 -2.48 -43.25
C ASN A 349 -8.07 -3.05 -42.45
N TRP A 350 -8.79 -2.20 -41.71
CA TRP A 350 -9.97 -2.55 -40.93
C TRP A 350 -11.24 -1.98 -41.57
N ILE A 351 -12.29 -2.80 -41.64
CA ILE A 351 -13.58 -2.42 -42.22
C ILE A 351 -14.66 -2.57 -41.14
N PRO A 352 -15.48 -1.54 -40.87
CA PRO A 352 -16.60 -1.66 -39.94
C PRO A 352 -17.70 -2.54 -40.54
N VAL A 353 -18.29 -3.38 -39.70
CA VAL A 353 -19.38 -4.30 -40.04
C VAL A 353 -20.50 -4.20 -39.02
N TYR A 354 -21.71 -4.55 -39.44
CA TYR A 354 -22.94 -4.43 -38.66
C TYR A 354 -23.69 -5.75 -38.67
N SER A 355 -24.44 -6.02 -37.61
CA SER A 355 -25.43 -7.08 -37.58
C SER A 355 -26.72 -6.64 -36.88
N ILE A 356 -27.83 -7.23 -37.32
CA ILE A 356 -29.15 -7.14 -36.71
C ILE A 356 -29.42 -8.30 -35.74
N ASP A 357 -28.48 -9.26 -35.62
CA ASP A 357 -28.60 -10.43 -34.75
C ASP A 357 -28.44 -9.98 -33.28
N ASP A 358 -29.53 -10.07 -32.52
CA ASP A 358 -29.56 -9.62 -31.13
C ASP A 358 -28.88 -10.64 -30.20
N ALA A 359 -27.99 -10.16 -29.33
CA ALA A 359 -27.34 -10.97 -28.31
C ALA A 359 -28.27 -11.29 -27.13
N TYR A 360 -29.27 -10.44 -26.90
CA TYR A 360 -30.14 -10.46 -25.72
C TYR A 360 -31.48 -11.20 -25.98
N VAL A 361 -31.63 -11.91 -27.11
CA VAL A 361 -32.88 -12.57 -27.52
C VAL A 361 -32.62 -13.96 -28.13
N GLY A 362 -33.00 -15.02 -27.41
CA GLY A 362 -32.91 -16.41 -27.86
C GLY A 362 -32.07 -17.30 -26.92
N THR A 363 -31.86 -18.57 -27.31
CA THR A 363 -30.79 -19.42 -26.74
C THR A 363 -29.46 -19.12 -27.41
N GLU A 364 -28.35 -19.28 -26.68
CA GLU A 364 -26.94 -19.15 -27.08
C GLU A 364 -26.70 -18.71 -28.55
N ASN A 365 -26.34 -17.43 -28.74
CA ASN A 365 -26.06 -16.81 -30.05
C ASN A 365 -24.55 -16.52 -30.20
N PRO A 366 -23.69 -17.55 -30.35
CA PRO A 366 -22.24 -17.40 -30.43
C PRO A 366 -21.84 -16.63 -31.69
N ILE A 367 -20.76 -15.82 -31.62
CA ILE A 367 -20.42 -14.92 -32.73
C ILE A 367 -20.17 -15.63 -34.06
N ASN A 368 -19.71 -16.88 -34.01
CA ASN A 368 -19.41 -17.67 -35.21
C ASN A 368 -20.69 -18.05 -36.00
N GLY A 369 -21.87 -17.88 -35.41
CA GLY A 369 -23.17 -17.95 -36.09
C GLY A 369 -23.73 -16.61 -36.58
N VAL A 370 -23.13 -15.47 -36.18
CA VAL A 370 -23.64 -14.13 -36.52
C VAL A 370 -23.40 -13.80 -37.99
N THR A 371 -24.41 -13.24 -38.65
CA THR A 371 -24.29 -12.74 -40.02
C THR A 371 -23.87 -11.28 -40.00
N TRP A 372 -22.74 -10.98 -40.64
CA TRP A 372 -22.18 -9.63 -40.73
C TRP A 372 -22.34 -9.04 -42.12
N THR A 373 -22.56 -7.73 -42.20
CA THR A 373 -22.46 -6.98 -43.47
C THR A 373 -21.61 -5.72 -43.35
N THR A 374 -20.91 -5.36 -44.41
CA THR A 374 -20.21 -4.07 -44.52
C THR A 374 -21.14 -2.88 -44.80
N THR A 375 -22.41 -3.14 -45.13
CA THR A 375 -23.39 -2.08 -45.45
C THR A 375 -24.24 -1.75 -44.21
N PRO A 376 -24.22 -0.50 -43.68
CA PRO A 376 -25.01 -0.15 -42.51
C PRO A 376 -26.51 -0.24 -42.79
N PRO A 377 -27.32 -0.79 -41.87
CA PRO A 377 -28.79 -0.73 -41.94
C PRO A 377 -29.31 0.71 -42.02
N VAL A 378 -30.39 0.91 -42.77
CA VAL A 378 -31.00 2.24 -42.98
C VAL A 378 -31.61 2.82 -41.70
N ASP A 379 -32.06 1.96 -40.79
CA ASP A 379 -32.58 2.33 -39.48
C ASP A 379 -31.54 1.98 -38.40
N SER A 380 -30.95 3.00 -37.76
CA SER A 380 -29.91 2.81 -36.74
C SER A 380 -30.40 2.07 -35.50
N THR A 381 -31.71 2.04 -35.24
CA THR A 381 -32.31 1.32 -34.10
C THR A 381 -32.39 -0.19 -34.31
N THR A 382 -32.20 -0.65 -35.56
CA THR A 382 -32.15 -2.08 -35.91
C THR A 382 -30.76 -2.72 -35.74
N VAL A 383 -29.71 -1.91 -35.57
CA VAL A 383 -28.34 -2.41 -35.34
C VAL A 383 -28.23 -2.97 -33.92
N LYS A 384 -27.78 -4.23 -33.81
CA LYS A 384 -27.65 -4.97 -32.54
C LYS A 384 -26.23 -5.33 -32.17
N ARG A 385 -25.35 -5.49 -33.17
CA ARG A 385 -23.90 -5.65 -32.97
C ARG A 385 -23.15 -4.75 -33.95
N ILE A 386 -22.02 -4.23 -33.48
CA ILE A 386 -21.07 -3.44 -34.26
C ILE A 386 -19.73 -4.16 -34.21
N GLY A 387 -19.07 -4.33 -35.35
CA GLY A 387 -17.81 -5.04 -35.46
C GLY A 387 -16.84 -4.42 -36.45
N PHE A 388 -15.65 -5.00 -36.52
CA PHE A 388 -14.52 -4.54 -37.30
C PHE A 388 -13.75 -5.76 -37.80
N VAL A 389 -13.55 -5.88 -39.11
CA VAL A 389 -12.88 -7.04 -39.73
C VAL A 389 -11.55 -6.68 -40.39
N TYR A 390 -10.58 -7.58 -40.27
CA TYR A 390 -9.26 -7.51 -40.90
C TYR A 390 -8.96 -8.79 -41.70
N ASN A 391 -8.28 -8.66 -42.83
CA ASN A 391 -8.02 -9.76 -43.77
C ASN A 391 -6.52 -10.16 -43.76
N SER A 392 -6.15 -11.15 -42.95
CA SER A 392 -4.77 -11.65 -42.85
C SER A 392 -4.23 -12.26 -44.15
N GLY A 393 -5.09 -12.83 -44.99
CA GLY A 393 -4.71 -13.37 -46.30
C GLY A 393 -4.29 -12.31 -47.32
N VAL A 394 -4.64 -11.03 -47.09
CA VAL A 394 -4.25 -9.89 -47.93
C VAL A 394 -3.21 -9.00 -47.24
N SER A 395 -3.31 -8.83 -45.92
CA SER A 395 -2.49 -7.88 -45.14
C SER A 395 -1.42 -8.53 -44.26
N GLY A 396 -1.35 -9.86 -44.21
CA GLY A 396 -0.44 -10.65 -43.38
C GLY A 396 -1.06 -11.09 -42.04
N ALA A 397 -0.56 -12.19 -41.47
CA ALA A 397 -0.83 -12.54 -40.07
C ALA A 397 -0.21 -11.50 -39.13
N LEU A 398 -0.89 -11.17 -38.03
CA LEU A 398 -0.42 -10.20 -37.05
C LEU A 398 0.61 -10.87 -36.11
N PRO A 399 1.88 -10.43 -36.08
CA PRO A 399 2.92 -11.11 -35.31
C PRO A 399 2.78 -10.93 -33.77
N PRO A 400 3.50 -11.75 -32.96
CA PRO A 400 3.68 -11.51 -31.54
C PRO A 400 4.04 -10.04 -31.24
N GLY A 401 3.44 -9.46 -30.20
CA GLY A 401 3.66 -8.07 -29.81
C GLY A 401 2.90 -7.01 -30.62
N THR A 402 2.02 -7.40 -31.54
CA THR A 402 1.14 -6.43 -32.24
C THR A 402 0.12 -5.82 -31.27
N THR A 403 -0.10 -4.51 -31.36
CA THR A 403 -1.17 -3.80 -30.65
C THR A 403 -1.98 -2.96 -31.63
N VAL A 404 -3.30 -2.97 -31.51
CA VAL A 404 -4.24 -2.28 -32.42
C VAL A 404 -5.25 -1.49 -31.59
N ASN A 405 -5.20 -0.17 -31.71
CA ASN A 405 -5.99 0.74 -30.88
C ASN A 405 -6.90 1.65 -31.72
N GLY A 406 -8.06 2.03 -31.18
CA GLY A 406 -8.88 3.13 -31.69
C GLY A 406 -10.17 2.75 -32.40
N PHE A 407 -10.72 1.55 -32.14
CA PHE A 407 -12.08 1.22 -32.57
C PHE A 407 -13.10 1.98 -31.71
N LYS A 408 -14.08 2.69 -32.29
CA LYS A 408 -15.05 3.49 -31.50
C LYS A 408 -16.47 3.49 -32.07
N PHE A 409 -17.47 3.53 -31.19
CA PHE A 409 -18.87 3.80 -31.53
C PHE A 409 -19.61 4.47 -30.37
N THR A 410 -20.77 5.09 -30.64
CA THR A 410 -21.53 5.87 -29.65
C THR A 410 -23.02 5.49 -29.65
N VAL A 411 -23.61 5.45 -28.45
CA VAL A 411 -25.03 5.20 -28.21
C VAL A 411 -25.68 6.34 -27.43
N ILE A 412 -27.01 6.44 -27.50
CA ILE A 412 -27.84 7.42 -26.76
C ILE A 412 -28.63 6.67 -25.69
N THR A 413 -28.74 7.22 -24.48
CA THR A 413 -29.42 6.61 -23.30
C THR A 413 -30.95 6.70 -23.34
N SER A 414 -31.55 6.68 -24.53
CA SER A 414 -32.97 6.99 -24.77
C SER A 414 -33.98 6.05 -24.09
N GLY A 415 -33.53 4.91 -23.56
CA GLY A 415 -34.34 3.98 -22.76
C GLY A 415 -34.25 4.15 -21.25
N LEU A 416 -33.46 5.10 -20.72
CA LEU A 416 -33.33 5.33 -19.27
C LEU A 416 -34.50 6.14 -18.67
N PRO A 417 -34.65 6.16 -17.32
CA PRO A 417 -35.50 7.11 -16.62
C PRO A 417 -34.90 8.53 -16.58
N ILE A 418 -35.76 9.56 -16.39
CA ILE A 418 -35.35 10.97 -16.26
C ILE A 418 -34.28 11.16 -15.16
N GLY A 419 -34.43 10.47 -14.03
CA GLY A 419 -33.52 10.56 -12.88
C GLY A 419 -32.23 9.75 -13.00
N GLY A 420 -31.91 9.18 -14.17
CA GLY A 420 -30.75 8.32 -14.38
C GLY A 420 -31.04 6.82 -14.22
N GLY A 421 -30.01 6.02 -14.47
CA GLY A 421 -30.02 4.56 -14.42
C GLY A 421 -28.64 4.00 -14.78
N THR A 422 -28.55 2.68 -15.00
CA THR A 422 -27.31 1.98 -15.37
C THR A 422 -27.39 1.32 -16.75
N VAL A 423 -26.24 1.23 -17.42
CA VAL A 423 -26.06 0.58 -18.75
C VAL A 423 -24.83 -0.31 -18.69
N ALA A 424 -24.86 -1.49 -19.34
CA ALA A 424 -23.79 -2.48 -19.38
C ALA A 424 -23.43 -2.91 -20.82
N ASN A 425 -22.15 -3.13 -21.15
CA ASN A 425 -21.68 -3.53 -22.49
C ASN A 425 -20.45 -4.48 -22.45
N ILE A 426 -20.19 -5.24 -23.52
CA ILE A 426 -19.06 -6.17 -23.64
C ILE A 426 -18.51 -6.21 -25.07
N GLY A 427 -17.20 -6.42 -25.23
CA GLY A 427 -16.51 -6.60 -26.51
C GLY A 427 -15.88 -8.00 -26.67
N GLN A 428 -15.66 -8.44 -27.92
CA GLN A 428 -15.11 -9.78 -28.23
C GLN A 428 -14.15 -9.76 -29.45
N ILE A 429 -13.09 -10.60 -29.46
CA ILE A 429 -12.12 -10.78 -30.56
C ILE A 429 -11.92 -12.26 -30.99
N PHE A 430 -11.68 -12.51 -32.28
CA PHE A 430 -11.57 -13.84 -32.88
C PHE A 430 -10.46 -13.96 -33.95
N GLY A 431 -9.73 -15.09 -33.97
CA GLY A 431 -8.70 -15.46 -34.95
C GLY A 431 -8.17 -16.90 -34.73
N GLU A 432 -6.98 -17.23 -35.24
CA GLU A 432 -6.32 -18.55 -35.05
C GLU A 432 -4.77 -18.43 -35.02
N THR A 433 -4.05 -19.45 -34.51
CA THR A 433 -2.58 -19.42 -34.45
C THR A 433 -1.96 -19.72 -35.82
N PHE A 434 -1.00 -18.88 -36.25
CA PHE A 434 -0.40 -18.96 -37.59
C PHE A 434 0.32 -20.29 -37.88
N ASN A 435 -0.12 -20.99 -38.92
CA ASN A 435 0.29 -22.38 -39.26
C ASN A 435 0.06 -23.42 -38.14
N ASP A 436 -0.91 -23.20 -37.25
CA ASP A 436 -1.37 -24.27 -36.38
C ASP A 436 -2.02 -25.38 -37.23
N PRO A 437 -1.45 -26.61 -37.29
CA PRO A 437 -1.99 -27.69 -38.12
C PRO A 437 -3.37 -28.15 -37.66
N ASP A 438 -3.75 -27.84 -36.42
CA ASP A 438 -5.02 -28.22 -35.81
C ASP A 438 -6.08 -27.09 -35.88
N ASN A 439 -5.73 -25.93 -36.43
CA ASN A 439 -6.63 -24.79 -36.73
C ASN A 439 -7.44 -24.30 -35.51
N ASN A 440 -6.81 -24.17 -34.34
CA ASN A 440 -7.52 -23.83 -33.11
C ASN A 440 -7.93 -22.36 -33.03
N LEU A 441 -9.14 -22.13 -32.52
CA LEU A 441 -9.69 -20.79 -32.33
C LEU A 441 -8.95 -20.03 -31.23
N VAL A 442 -8.53 -18.82 -31.55
CA VAL A 442 -8.09 -17.79 -30.61
C VAL A 442 -9.27 -16.84 -30.40
N TYR A 443 -9.70 -16.70 -29.14
CA TYR A 443 -10.91 -15.97 -28.74
C TYR A 443 -10.67 -15.25 -27.41
N ASP A 444 -11.14 -14.01 -27.25
CA ASP A 444 -11.01 -13.25 -25.99
C ASP A 444 -12.15 -12.23 -25.83
N GLU A 445 -12.59 -11.97 -24.60
CA GLU A 445 -13.60 -10.96 -24.25
C GLU A 445 -12.97 -9.77 -23.49
N SER A 446 -13.60 -8.60 -23.57
CA SER A 446 -13.11 -7.39 -22.88
C SER A 446 -13.33 -7.46 -21.38
N GLY A 447 -12.52 -6.73 -20.62
CA GLY A 447 -12.78 -6.43 -19.19
C GLY A 447 -11.65 -6.83 -18.25
N ASP A 448 -10.73 -7.70 -18.68
CA ASP A 448 -9.55 -8.08 -17.90
C ASP A 448 -8.21 -7.83 -18.63
N GLN A 449 -7.14 -8.47 -18.17
CA GLN A 449 -5.80 -8.40 -18.78
C GLN A 449 -5.27 -9.77 -19.26
N ASN A 450 -6.06 -10.84 -19.17
CA ASN A 450 -5.68 -12.17 -19.62
C ASN A 450 -5.68 -12.25 -21.15
N ALA A 451 -5.47 -13.44 -21.69
CA ALA A 451 -5.47 -13.65 -23.12
C ALA A 451 -6.17 -14.96 -23.45
N ASN A 452 -6.69 -15.06 -24.66
CA ASN A 452 -7.39 -16.23 -25.20
C ASN A 452 -8.56 -16.71 -24.30
N ASN A 453 -9.22 -15.81 -23.56
CA ASN A 453 -10.29 -16.11 -22.62
C ASN A 453 -9.95 -17.25 -21.63
N TYR A 454 -8.68 -17.29 -21.17
CA TYR A 454 -8.21 -18.30 -20.23
C TYR A 454 -8.90 -18.17 -18.87
N ASP A 455 -9.91 -19.02 -18.64
CA ASP A 455 -10.57 -19.24 -17.35
C ASP A 455 -9.52 -19.43 -16.23
N ASP A 456 -9.66 -18.70 -15.12
CA ASP A 456 -8.56 -18.33 -14.24
C ASP A 456 -8.15 -19.44 -13.26
N GLY A 457 -7.40 -20.40 -13.77
CA GLY A 457 -6.79 -21.46 -12.95
C GLY A 457 -6.39 -22.69 -13.72
N VAL A 458 -6.90 -22.87 -14.94
CA VAL A 458 -6.52 -23.99 -15.81
C VAL A 458 -5.29 -23.60 -16.66
N PHE A 459 -4.10 -23.74 -16.07
CA PHE A 459 -2.88 -23.85 -16.87
C PHE A 459 -3.05 -25.02 -17.86
N PRO A 460 -2.69 -24.89 -19.15
CA PRO A 460 -3.08 -25.87 -20.18
C PRO A 460 -2.64 -27.28 -19.77
N PRO A 461 -3.57 -28.23 -19.59
CA PRO A 461 -3.25 -29.57 -19.07
C PRO A 461 -2.57 -30.47 -20.12
N ASN A 462 -2.12 -29.91 -21.24
CA ASN A 462 -1.57 -30.65 -22.36
C ASN A 462 -0.55 -29.81 -23.16
N PRO A 463 0.69 -30.31 -23.39
CA PRO A 463 1.63 -29.72 -24.36
C PRO A 463 1.24 -29.96 -25.83
N HIS A 464 0.18 -30.74 -26.09
CA HIS A 464 -0.56 -30.70 -27.36
C HIS A 464 -1.70 -29.68 -27.26
N ILE A 465 -1.64 -28.68 -28.12
CA ILE A 465 -2.26 -27.35 -27.93
C ILE A 465 -3.70 -27.25 -28.47
N SER A 466 -4.34 -28.40 -28.70
CA SER A 466 -5.46 -28.56 -29.64
C SER A 466 -6.85 -28.71 -29.03
N ASN A 467 -6.99 -28.59 -27.70
CA ASN A 467 -8.18 -29.09 -26.99
C ASN A 467 -8.87 -28.07 -26.06
N PHE A 468 -8.59 -26.77 -26.18
CA PHE A 468 -9.39 -25.75 -25.51
C PHE A 468 -10.56 -25.32 -26.42
N THR A 469 -11.72 -25.94 -26.23
CA THR A 469 -12.95 -25.52 -26.90
C THR A 469 -13.45 -24.23 -26.27
N ALA A 470 -13.03 -23.08 -26.81
CA ALA A 470 -13.69 -21.81 -26.52
C ALA A 470 -15.16 -21.94 -26.93
N ASN A 471 -16.05 -22.03 -25.94
CA ASN A 471 -17.50 -22.12 -26.15
C ASN A 471 -18.14 -20.78 -25.76
N PRO A 472 -18.22 -19.79 -26.68
CA PRO A 472 -18.79 -18.48 -26.40
C PRO A 472 -20.29 -18.63 -26.13
N LYS A 473 -20.71 -18.54 -24.85
CA LYS A 473 -22.07 -18.92 -24.44
C LYS A 473 -23.16 -17.96 -24.95
N THR A 474 -22.91 -16.65 -24.98
CA THR A 474 -23.95 -15.66 -25.37
C THR A 474 -23.42 -14.44 -26.12
N GLY A 475 -22.22 -13.96 -25.78
CA GLY A 475 -21.70 -12.68 -26.27
C GLY A 475 -22.63 -11.50 -25.94
N ALA A 476 -23.18 -11.50 -24.73
CA ALA A 476 -24.11 -10.53 -24.18
C ALA A 476 -23.65 -10.14 -22.76
N ALA A 477 -23.51 -8.83 -22.50
CA ALA A 477 -23.01 -8.33 -21.21
C ALA A 477 -23.94 -8.68 -20.03
N ASP A 478 -23.37 -9.12 -18.91
CA ASP A 478 -24.09 -9.32 -17.65
C ASP A 478 -23.85 -8.12 -16.70
N ILE A 479 -24.93 -7.43 -16.32
CA ILE A 479 -24.88 -6.30 -15.39
C ILE A 479 -24.44 -6.69 -13.97
N ASN A 480 -24.57 -7.98 -13.62
CA ASN A 480 -24.09 -8.53 -12.36
C ASN A 480 -22.59 -8.84 -12.39
N ASP A 481 -21.94 -8.63 -13.54
CA ASP A 481 -20.52 -8.89 -13.77
C ASP A 481 -19.69 -7.65 -14.18
N PRO A 482 -19.64 -6.60 -13.34
CA PRO A 482 -19.12 -5.30 -13.77
C PRO A 482 -17.59 -5.12 -13.65
N ASP A 483 -16.96 -4.70 -14.75
CA ASP A 483 -15.83 -3.75 -14.70
C ASP A 483 -16.36 -2.39 -14.21
N THR A 484 -16.54 -2.30 -12.90
CA THR A 484 -17.08 -1.11 -12.19
C THR A 484 -16.25 0.16 -12.40
N ASN A 485 -14.98 0.03 -12.79
CA ASN A 485 -14.05 1.14 -12.95
C ASN A 485 -13.81 1.52 -14.41
N ASN A 486 -14.39 0.77 -15.36
CA ASN A 486 -14.32 1.09 -16.78
C ASN A 486 -12.85 1.22 -17.27
N ASN A 487 -12.02 0.25 -16.89
CA ASN A 487 -10.57 0.29 -17.02
C ASN A 487 -9.92 -1.06 -17.37
N ASN A 488 -10.70 -2.12 -17.61
CA ASN A 488 -10.25 -3.49 -17.88
C ASN A 488 -9.40 -4.10 -16.75
N THR A 489 -9.93 -4.04 -15.52
CA THR A 489 -9.33 -4.65 -14.32
C THR A 489 -10.22 -5.69 -13.64
N GLY A 490 -11.14 -6.31 -14.39
CA GLY A 490 -11.87 -7.52 -14.01
C GLY A 490 -10.94 -8.67 -13.62
N VAL A 491 -11.47 -9.62 -12.84
CA VAL A 491 -10.72 -10.76 -12.28
C VAL A 491 -11.67 -11.95 -12.10
N GLY A 492 -11.34 -13.07 -12.74
CA GLY A 492 -12.10 -14.31 -12.66
C GLY A 492 -12.84 -14.62 -13.97
N PRO A 493 -13.81 -15.56 -13.96
CA PRO A 493 -14.89 -15.62 -14.95
C PRO A 493 -15.87 -14.46 -14.71
N GLY A 494 -15.32 -13.25 -14.54
CA GLY A 494 -16.07 -12.08 -14.12
C GLY A 494 -15.28 -10.76 -14.08
N GLY A 495 -16.03 -9.66 -14.21
CA GLY A 495 -15.55 -8.31 -14.50
C GLY A 495 -15.45 -8.01 -15.99
N GLU A 496 -16.18 -8.73 -16.84
CA GLU A 496 -16.13 -8.62 -18.30
C GLU A 496 -17.01 -7.46 -18.84
N SER A 497 -18.01 -7.02 -18.06
CA SER A 497 -19.03 -6.06 -18.52
C SER A 497 -18.78 -4.62 -18.06
N ASN A 498 -18.76 -3.67 -18.98
CA ASN A 498 -18.50 -2.24 -18.74
C ASN A 498 -19.76 -1.47 -18.26
N VAL A 499 -19.78 -0.84 -17.06
CA VAL A 499 -21.01 -0.28 -16.41
C VAL A 499 -20.92 1.20 -15.93
N ILE A 500 -21.99 2.03 -16.04
CA ILE A 500 -21.99 3.52 -15.80
C ILE A 500 -23.32 4.13 -15.20
N ALA A 501 -23.34 5.35 -14.56
CA ALA A 501 -24.49 6.06 -13.86
C ALA A 501 -24.45 7.67 -13.78
N ILE A 502 -25.46 8.43 -13.19
CA ILE A 502 -25.69 9.96 -13.20
C ILE A 502 -26.50 10.61 -11.95
N LEU A 503 -26.37 11.91 -11.47
CA LEU A 503 -27.16 12.63 -10.34
C LEU A 503 -27.16 14.26 -10.20
N PRO A 504 -28.09 14.98 -9.43
CA PRO A 504 -28.21 16.50 -9.20
C PRO A 504 -28.50 17.14 -7.74
N VAL A 505 -28.54 18.52 -7.49
CA VAL A 505 -28.55 19.24 -6.10
C VAL A 505 -29.12 20.75 -5.93
N PRO A 506 -29.67 21.27 -4.75
CA PRO A 506 -30.11 22.72 -4.44
C PRO A 506 -29.88 23.44 -2.99
N PRO A 507 -30.03 24.82 -2.74
CA PRO A 507 -29.67 25.59 -1.44
C PRO A 507 -30.40 26.94 -0.92
N GLY A 508 -30.17 27.49 0.35
CA GLY A 508 -30.15 28.98 0.79
C GLY A 508 -30.94 29.63 2.05
N ASN A 509 -30.42 30.64 2.86
CA ASN A 509 -31.11 31.54 3.92
C ASN A 509 -30.30 32.79 4.60
N SER A 510 -30.85 33.74 5.45
CA SER A 510 -30.16 34.90 6.23
C SER A 510 -30.95 35.78 7.34
N ALA A 511 -30.33 36.70 8.19
CA ALA A 511 -30.89 37.50 9.38
C ALA A 511 -30.13 38.83 9.94
N LEU A 512 -30.22 39.26 11.26
CA LEU A 512 -29.23 40.17 12.01
C LEU A 512 -27.88 39.47 11.97
N LEU A 513 -26.76 40.18 12.04
CA LEU A 513 -25.45 39.62 11.75
C LEU A 513 -24.37 39.96 12.78
N ASN A 514 -23.61 38.94 13.17
CA ASN A 514 -22.52 38.95 14.15
C ASN A 514 -21.57 37.81 13.77
N GLY A 515 -20.37 38.16 13.30
CA GLY A 515 -19.43 37.18 12.78
C GLY A 515 -17.97 37.63 12.88
N PRO A 516 -17.05 37.02 12.12
CA PRO A 516 -15.63 37.34 12.15
C PRO A 516 -15.32 38.80 11.81
N ASN A 517 -14.12 39.24 12.18
CA ASN A 517 -13.65 40.62 11.97
C ASN A 517 -13.90 41.14 10.53
N ASN A 518 -14.75 42.15 10.41
CA ASN A 518 -15.23 42.78 9.16
C ASN A 518 -16.03 41.87 8.21
N VAL A 519 -16.40 40.65 8.62
CA VAL A 519 -17.23 39.71 7.86
C VAL A 519 -18.42 39.24 8.72
N PRO A 520 -19.31 40.15 9.17
CA PRO A 520 -20.44 39.81 10.03
C PRO A 520 -21.47 38.88 9.35
N ASN A 521 -21.43 38.77 8.03
CA ASN A 521 -22.32 37.93 7.21
C ASN A 521 -21.69 36.58 6.82
N ALA A 522 -20.75 36.08 7.62
CA ALA A 522 -20.14 34.78 7.39
C ALA A 522 -21.19 33.65 7.49
N ILE A 523 -20.86 32.51 6.91
CA ILE A 523 -21.72 31.32 6.91
C ILE A 523 -20.87 30.10 7.25
N GLY A 524 -21.26 29.35 8.27
CA GLY A 524 -20.82 27.98 8.50
C GLY A 524 -20.91 27.55 9.95
N PRO A 525 -20.69 26.27 10.30
CA PRO A 525 -20.68 25.12 9.41
C PRO A 525 -21.98 24.94 8.62
N THR A 526 -23.13 25.41 9.12
CA THR A 526 -24.44 25.17 8.48
C THR A 526 -25.13 26.42 7.94
N ASN A 527 -25.08 27.55 8.65
CA ASN A 527 -25.82 28.76 8.33
C ASN A 527 -25.12 30.03 8.86
N ILE A 528 -25.83 31.16 8.95
CA ILE A 528 -25.29 32.44 9.44
C ILE A 528 -25.29 32.56 10.98
N GLN A 529 -25.89 31.61 11.70
CA GLN A 529 -26.01 31.64 13.16
C GLN A 529 -24.93 30.77 13.83
N ASP A 530 -24.03 30.12 13.09
CA ASP A 530 -22.96 29.28 13.64
C ASP A 530 -21.55 29.65 13.15
N ASP A 531 -21.43 30.78 12.46
CA ASP A 531 -20.18 31.22 11.81
C ASP A 531 -19.03 31.32 12.81
N PHE A 532 -17.77 31.25 12.34
CA PHE A 532 -16.67 31.01 13.26
C PHE A 532 -15.35 31.72 12.93
N THR A 533 -14.60 31.96 14.00
CA THR A 533 -13.19 32.27 13.96
C THR A 533 -12.40 31.18 14.68
N ASN A 534 -11.58 30.43 13.92
CA ASN A 534 -10.57 29.55 14.49
C ASN A 534 -9.31 30.37 14.85
N ALA A 535 -8.83 30.23 16.08
CA ALA A 535 -7.59 30.86 16.54
C ALA A 535 -6.76 29.88 17.37
N ALA A 536 -5.44 29.89 17.18
CA ALA A 536 -4.52 28.97 17.83
C ALA A 536 -3.85 29.61 19.05
N THR A 537 -3.35 28.78 19.96
CA THR A 537 -2.48 29.21 21.05
C THR A 537 -1.34 28.24 21.29
N THR A 538 -0.21 28.79 21.74
CA THR A 538 0.97 28.00 22.10
C THR A 538 0.78 27.39 23.48
N VAL A 539 1.45 26.26 23.69
CA VAL A 539 1.45 25.52 24.93
C VAL A 539 2.89 25.38 25.43
N PRO A 540 3.18 25.47 26.74
CA PRO A 540 4.55 25.48 27.25
C PRO A 540 5.37 24.22 26.94
N THR A 541 4.69 23.08 26.73
CA THR A 541 5.30 21.81 26.37
C THR A 541 4.43 21.12 25.32
N PRO A 542 4.93 20.91 24.09
CA PRO A 542 4.20 20.16 23.05
C PRO A 542 3.96 18.72 23.49
N GLY A 543 2.71 18.27 23.37
CA GLY A 543 2.28 16.92 23.73
C GLY A 543 1.47 16.26 22.61
N VAL A 544 1.08 15.01 22.86
CA VAL A 544 0.09 14.30 22.05
C VAL A 544 -1.31 14.84 22.33
N GLN A 545 -2.28 14.53 21.47
CA GLN A 545 -3.68 14.88 21.66
C GLN A 545 -4.20 14.52 23.06
N GLY A 546 -4.89 15.46 23.70
CA GLY A 546 -5.44 15.31 25.06
C GLY A 546 -4.41 15.47 26.18
N SER A 547 -3.13 15.70 25.90
CA SER A 547 -2.13 16.02 26.94
C SER A 547 -2.53 17.28 27.68
N ALA A 548 -2.38 17.30 29.00
CA ALA A 548 -2.63 18.50 29.81
C ALA A 548 -1.66 19.63 29.45
N SER A 549 -2.14 20.87 29.48
CA SER A 549 -1.37 22.08 29.19
C SER A 549 -1.92 23.29 29.95
N ASP A 550 -1.17 24.40 29.94
CA ASP A 550 -1.61 25.71 30.41
C ASP A 550 -1.49 26.68 29.21
N PRO A 551 -2.52 26.77 28.36
CA PRO A 551 -2.45 27.52 27.10
C PRO A 551 -2.50 29.03 27.34
N ALA A 552 -1.78 29.81 26.53
CA ALA A 552 -1.90 31.27 26.62
C ALA A 552 -3.29 31.76 26.16
N ALA A 553 -3.83 32.79 26.82
CA ALA A 553 -5.10 33.41 26.45
C ALA A 553 -5.09 33.99 25.02
N VAL A 554 -6.20 33.80 24.28
CA VAL A 554 -6.33 34.19 22.87
C VAL A 554 -7.36 35.29 22.71
N THR A 555 -7.00 36.38 22.02
CA THR A 555 -7.94 37.47 21.69
C THR A 555 -8.43 37.38 20.25
N ILE A 556 -9.73 37.17 20.09
CA ILE A 556 -10.45 37.13 18.81
C ILE A 556 -11.18 38.46 18.59
N THR A 557 -11.23 38.95 17.35
CA THR A 557 -12.00 40.14 16.96
C THR A 557 -13.20 39.73 16.12
N ASN A 558 -14.38 40.22 16.50
CA ASN A 558 -15.65 39.96 15.82
C ASN A 558 -16.32 41.28 15.43
N THR A 559 -17.33 41.21 14.57
CA THR A 559 -18.08 42.37 14.07
C THR A 559 -19.58 42.10 14.09
N VAL A 560 -20.36 43.05 14.63
CA VAL A 560 -21.83 43.08 14.52
C VAL A 560 -22.26 44.03 13.41
N LYS A 561 -23.39 43.72 12.73
CA LYS A 561 -23.98 44.54 11.67
C LYS A 561 -25.50 44.51 11.68
N ASN A 562 -26.09 45.70 11.67
CA ASN A 562 -27.50 45.88 11.36
C ASN A 562 -27.75 45.78 9.84
N THR A 563 -28.59 44.84 9.38
CA THR A 563 -28.93 44.65 7.96
C THR A 563 -30.26 45.28 7.54
N ILE A 564 -31.06 45.79 8.47
CA ILE A 564 -32.41 46.30 8.21
C ILE A 564 -32.44 47.84 8.15
N GLY A 565 -33.54 48.39 7.62
CA GLY A 565 -33.71 49.82 7.36
C GLY A 565 -34.02 50.70 8.59
N THR A 566 -34.04 50.13 9.80
CA THR A 566 -34.32 50.82 11.07
C THR A 566 -33.16 50.66 12.04
N ASN A 567 -33.04 51.54 13.05
CA ASN A 567 -32.08 51.34 14.14
C ASN A 567 -32.36 50.02 14.87
N LEU A 568 -31.29 49.39 15.36
CA LEU A 568 -31.35 48.40 16.44
C LEU A 568 -30.78 49.08 17.68
N ASP A 569 -31.63 49.44 18.62
CA ASP A 569 -31.23 50.05 19.89
C ASP A 569 -30.93 48.97 20.95
N ASN A 570 -30.21 49.31 22.02
CA ASN A 570 -29.87 48.41 23.12
C ASN A 570 -29.21 47.08 22.71
N VAL A 571 -28.34 47.09 21.69
CA VAL A 571 -27.59 45.89 21.27
C VAL A 571 -26.53 45.53 22.30
N LYS A 572 -26.49 44.26 22.71
CA LYS A 572 -25.61 43.71 23.75
C LYS A 572 -24.89 42.45 23.30
N LEU A 573 -23.82 42.12 24.02
CA LEU A 573 -22.97 40.95 23.79
C LEU A 573 -22.83 40.10 25.06
N LEU A 574 -22.97 38.79 24.92
CA LEU A 574 -22.79 37.78 25.98
C LEU A 574 -22.13 36.51 25.42
N PRO A 575 -21.31 35.79 26.19
CA PRO A 575 -21.00 34.40 25.88
C PRO A 575 -22.21 33.51 26.23
N PHE A 576 -22.41 32.43 25.47
CA PHE A 576 -23.56 31.54 25.64
C PHE A 576 -23.14 30.07 25.61
N ALA A 577 -23.88 29.20 26.30
CA ALA A 577 -23.54 27.78 26.43
C ALA A 577 -23.79 27.01 25.11
N PRO A 578 -22.80 26.27 24.56
CA PRO A 578 -22.93 25.53 23.29
C PRO A 578 -24.22 24.74 23.10
N ASN A 579 -24.63 23.92 24.07
CA ASN A 579 -25.83 23.07 23.92
C ASN A 579 -27.11 23.92 23.86
N ALA A 580 -27.16 25.01 24.61
CA ALA A 580 -28.27 25.97 24.58
C ALA A 580 -28.32 26.70 23.23
N THR A 581 -27.16 27.04 22.64
CA THR A 581 -27.10 27.65 21.31
C THR A 581 -27.56 26.68 20.21
N ASN A 582 -27.03 25.44 20.19
CA ASN A 582 -27.43 24.39 19.22
C ASN A 582 -28.95 24.21 19.19
N THR A 583 -29.57 24.16 20.37
CA THR A 583 -31.03 23.99 20.54
C THR A 583 -31.83 25.15 19.95
N LEU A 584 -31.27 26.36 19.93
CA LEU A 584 -31.93 27.58 19.48
C LEU A 584 -31.73 27.86 17.98
N THR A 585 -30.51 27.65 17.46
CA THR A 585 -30.14 28.06 16.10
C THR A 585 -30.27 26.94 15.07
N GLY A 586 -30.24 25.68 15.50
CA GLY A 586 -30.04 24.53 14.60
C GLY A 586 -28.62 24.49 13.97
N GLY A 587 -27.73 25.40 14.36
CA GLY A 587 -26.33 25.45 13.92
C GLY A 587 -25.39 24.67 14.84
N VAL A 588 -24.10 24.63 14.50
CA VAL A 588 -23.08 23.80 15.16
C VAL A 588 -22.16 24.64 16.05
N HIS A 589 -22.34 24.52 17.37
CA HIS A 589 -21.66 25.32 18.40
C HIS A 589 -20.73 24.52 19.33
N GLY A 590 -20.57 23.21 19.11
CA GLY A 590 -19.84 22.32 20.03
C GLY A 590 -20.74 21.82 21.16
N SER A 591 -20.16 21.48 22.32
CA SER A 591 -20.91 21.01 23.49
C SER A 591 -20.34 21.56 24.80
N ASP A 592 -21.22 21.78 25.78
CA ASP A 592 -20.89 22.30 27.12
C ASP A 592 -19.77 21.49 27.80
N ALA A 593 -19.82 20.16 27.66
CA ALA A 593 -18.84 19.24 28.25
C ALA A 593 -17.42 19.39 27.69
N ASN A 594 -17.27 20.06 26.55
CA ASN A 594 -15.95 20.29 25.95
C ASN A 594 -15.25 21.51 26.55
N ILE A 595 -15.96 22.47 27.17
CA ILE A 595 -15.34 23.68 27.71
C ILE A 595 -14.82 23.38 29.13
N PRO A 596 -13.50 23.55 29.41
CA PRO A 596 -12.97 23.32 30.75
C PRO A 596 -13.59 24.26 31.80
N VAL A 597 -13.98 23.70 32.94
CA VAL A 597 -14.46 24.50 34.09
C VAL A 597 -13.36 25.44 34.56
N GLY A 598 -13.67 26.72 34.70
CA GLY A 598 -12.70 27.77 35.01
C GLY A 598 -12.25 28.59 33.79
N THR A 599 -12.60 28.18 32.55
CA THR A 599 -12.38 29.00 31.34
C THR A 599 -12.94 30.39 31.54
N THR A 600 -12.13 31.44 31.29
CA THR A 600 -12.60 32.83 31.37
C THR A 600 -12.78 33.43 29.99
N VAL A 601 -13.82 34.25 29.84
CA VAL A 601 -14.17 34.93 28.60
C VAL A 601 -14.34 36.40 28.90
N THR A 602 -13.45 37.23 28.35
CA THR A 602 -13.45 38.68 28.52
C THR A 602 -13.90 39.35 27.23
N ILE A 603 -15.10 39.92 27.22
CA ILE A 603 -15.62 40.70 26.09
C ILE A 603 -15.27 42.18 26.32
N GLN A 604 -14.76 42.86 25.30
CA GLN A 604 -14.40 44.27 25.35
C GLN A 604 -14.92 45.05 24.13
N PHE A 605 -15.47 46.24 24.41
CA PHE A 605 -15.85 47.24 23.41
C PHE A 605 -15.48 48.65 23.87
N GLY A 606 -14.47 49.24 23.22
CA GLY A 606 -13.88 50.50 23.66
C GLY A 606 -13.29 50.36 25.07
N ALA A 607 -13.83 51.12 26.03
CA ALA A 607 -13.46 51.06 27.45
C ALA A 607 -14.35 50.14 28.30
N GLN A 608 -15.42 49.56 27.74
CA GLN A 608 -16.25 48.58 28.45
C GLN A 608 -15.58 47.21 28.41
N ILE A 609 -15.50 46.54 29.56
CA ILE A 609 -14.93 45.19 29.72
C ILE A 609 -15.87 44.40 30.62
N ALA A 610 -16.34 43.24 30.15
CA ALA A 610 -17.10 42.27 30.94
C ALA A 610 -16.37 40.92 30.95
N VAL A 611 -16.24 40.29 32.12
CA VAL A 611 -15.52 39.02 32.30
C VAL A 611 -16.50 37.97 32.81
N TYR A 612 -16.48 36.79 32.19
CA TYR A 612 -17.29 35.64 32.53
C TYR A 612 -16.41 34.44 32.85
N THR A 613 -16.86 33.56 33.74
CA THR A 613 -16.20 32.29 34.02
C THR A 613 -17.16 31.15 33.72
N TYR A 614 -16.66 30.12 33.03
CA TYR A 614 -17.38 28.90 32.76
C TYR A 614 -17.41 28.00 33.98
N THR A 615 -18.61 27.53 34.35
CA THR A 615 -18.85 26.82 35.61
C THR A 615 -19.18 25.34 35.39
N ALA A 616 -19.04 24.53 36.44
CA ALA A 616 -19.42 23.11 36.42
C ALA A 616 -20.94 22.87 36.16
N ALA A 617 -21.77 23.92 36.17
CA ALA A 617 -23.17 23.86 35.77
C ALA A 617 -23.40 24.03 34.26
N GLY A 618 -22.32 24.10 33.44
CA GLY A 618 -22.40 24.22 31.99
C GLY A 618 -22.65 25.66 31.48
N VAL A 619 -22.56 26.67 32.36
CA VAL A 619 -22.95 28.06 32.07
C VAL A 619 -21.83 29.05 32.36
N PHE A 620 -21.83 30.16 31.61
CA PHE A 620 -20.99 31.33 31.86
C PHE A 620 -21.62 32.23 32.92
N THR A 621 -20.86 32.57 33.96
CA THR A 621 -21.31 33.49 35.03
C THR A 621 -20.44 34.75 35.07
N PRO A 622 -21.02 35.97 35.14
CA PRO A 622 -20.25 37.21 35.17
C PRO A 622 -19.45 37.35 36.48
N GLN A 623 -18.17 37.69 36.38
CA GLN A 623 -17.34 38.01 37.53
C GLN A 623 -17.72 39.38 38.11
N GLY A 624 -17.71 39.50 39.44
CA GLY A 624 -17.86 40.79 40.14
C GLY A 624 -19.19 41.53 39.93
N GLY A 625 -20.21 40.89 39.34
CA GLY A 625 -21.48 41.54 38.98
C GLY A 625 -21.38 42.45 37.75
N ASN A 626 -20.35 42.27 36.92
CA ASN A 626 -20.10 43.10 35.74
C ASN A 626 -21.20 42.88 34.67
N PRO A 627 -21.89 43.93 34.17
CA PRO A 627 -22.98 43.78 33.19
C PRO A 627 -22.49 43.35 31.79
N PRO A 628 -23.38 42.89 30.90
CA PRO A 628 -23.08 42.68 29.48
C PRO A 628 -22.43 43.90 28.83
N VAL A 629 -21.57 43.65 27.83
CA VAL A 629 -21.01 44.72 27.02
C VAL A 629 -22.11 45.31 26.13
N VAL A 630 -22.30 46.64 26.23
CA VAL A 630 -23.34 47.35 25.50
C VAL A 630 -22.74 48.02 24.26
N ILE A 631 -23.15 47.58 23.08
CA ILE A 631 -22.87 48.25 21.81
C ILE A 631 -23.74 49.51 21.67
N GLY A 632 -24.97 49.46 22.19
CA GLY A 632 -25.94 50.56 22.16
C GLY A 632 -26.74 50.55 20.86
N THR A 633 -26.88 51.72 20.22
CA THR A 633 -27.58 51.85 18.93
C THR A 633 -26.68 51.45 17.75
N LEU A 634 -27.14 50.49 16.96
CA LEU A 634 -26.65 50.22 15.61
C LEU A 634 -27.61 50.83 14.57
N THR A 635 -27.18 51.90 13.89
CA THR A 635 -27.95 52.49 12.79
C THR A 635 -27.96 51.56 11.55
N PRO A 636 -28.91 51.71 10.60
CA PRO A 636 -28.96 50.89 9.39
C PRO A 636 -27.62 50.74 8.67
N GLY A 637 -27.21 49.51 8.37
CA GLY A 637 -25.95 49.19 7.70
C GLY A 637 -24.67 49.39 8.54
N GLN A 638 -24.77 49.93 9.76
CA GLN A 638 -23.62 50.20 10.62
C GLN A 638 -22.98 48.90 11.09
N GLN A 639 -21.64 48.90 11.13
CA GLN A 639 -20.82 47.85 11.70
C GLN A 639 -20.07 48.36 12.93
N LYS A 640 -19.88 47.48 13.92
CA LYS A 640 -19.04 47.72 15.10
C LYS A 640 -18.23 46.46 15.40
N SER A 641 -16.93 46.60 15.60
CA SER A 641 -16.07 45.50 16.03
C SER A 641 -15.86 45.52 17.54
N TYR A 642 -15.73 44.33 18.11
CA TYR A 642 -15.48 44.08 19.53
C TYR A 642 -14.46 42.94 19.65
N THR A 643 -13.80 42.83 20.81
CA THR A 643 -12.84 41.76 21.07
C THR A 643 -13.33 40.81 22.16
N VAL A 644 -12.89 39.56 22.07
CA VAL A 644 -13.16 38.51 23.05
C VAL A 644 -11.85 37.81 23.34
N ALA A 645 -11.34 37.97 24.55
CA ALA A 645 -10.23 37.16 25.05
C ALA A 645 -10.76 35.91 25.74
N VAL A 646 -10.29 34.74 25.32
CA VAL A 646 -10.61 33.42 25.90
C VAL A 646 -9.36 32.88 26.56
N ASP A 647 -9.47 32.56 27.84
CA ASP A 647 -8.39 32.04 28.68
C ASP A 647 -8.79 30.66 29.20
N LEU A 648 -8.03 29.63 28.80
CA LEU A 648 -8.30 28.23 29.11
C LEU A 648 -7.46 27.82 30.32
N PRO A 649 -8.02 27.16 31.34
CA PRO A 649 -7.32 26.91 32.59
C PRO A 649 -6.20 25.87 32.44
N ALA A 650 -5.20 25.96 33.31
CA ALA A 650 -4.20 24.90 33.48
C ALA A 650 -4.83 23.51 33.63
N GLY A 651 -4.30 22.54 32.91
CA GLY A 651 -4.86 21.19 32.76
C GLY A 651 -5.69 20.99 31.47
N THR A 652 -5.89 22.02 30.66
CA THR A 652 -6.62 21.93 29.38
C THR A 652 -5.91 21.02 28.38
N GLY A 653 -6.69 20.25 27.63
CA GLY A 653 -6.19 19.31 26.62
C GLY A 653 -5.58 20.00 25.39
N GLN A 654 -4.46 19.46 24.93
CA GLN A 654 -3.83 19.85 23.66
C GLN A 654 -4.50 19.20 22.46
N ILE A 655 -4.39 19.83 21.28
CA ILE A 655 -4.91 19.33 20.01
C ILE A 655 -6.42 19.02 20.11
N GLN A 656 -7.16 20.02 20.57
CA GLN A 656 -8.63 20.03 20.66
C GLN A 656 -9.13 21.46 20.39
N GLY A 657 -10.30 21.58 19.75
CA GLY A 657 -10.99 22.87 19.56
C GLY A 657 -11.99 23.16 20.68
N TYR A 658 -11.88 24.33 21.29
CA TYR A 658 -12.77 24.83 22.33
C TYR A 658 -13.64 25.96 21.79
N THR A 659 -14.92 25.66 21.53
CA THR A 659 -15.88 26.61 20.93
C THR A 659 -16.59 27.43 22.02
N ILE A 660 -16.48 28.76 21.92
CA ILE A 660 -17.17 29.73 22.76
C ILE A 660 -18.17 30.53 21.88
N PRO A 661 -19.47 30.19 21.91
CA PRO A 661 -20.49 30.98 21.23
C PRO A 661 -20.65 32.36 21.87
N ILE A 662 -20.72 33.40 21.05
CA ILE A 662 -21.00 34.77 21.45
C ILE A 662 -22.30 35.21 20.77
N VAL A 663 -23.30 35.57 21.57
CA VAL A 663 -24.55 36.14 21.08
C VAL A 663 -24.44 37.66 20.97
N ALA A 664 -24.85 38.20 19.83
CA ALA A 664 -25.26 39.59 19.70
C ALA A 664 -26.78 39.63 19.61
N PHE A 665 -27.41 40.44 20.44
CA PHE A 665 -28.87 40.53 20.52
C PHE A 665 -29.33 41.94 20.86
N VAL A 666 -30.57 42.25 20.48
CA VAL A 666 -31.32 43.40 20.99
C VAL A 666 -31.98 42.98 22.30
N ASP A 667 -31.55 43.58 23.41
CA ASP A 667 -32.17 43.38 24.73
C ASP A 667 -33.47 44.19 24.78
N ASN A 668 -34.62 43.50 24.65
CA ASN A 668 -35.93 44.13 24.50
C ASN A 668 -36.62 44.48 25.83
N ASP A 669 -36.24 43.85 26.94
CA ASP A 669 -36.87 44.05 28.26
C ASP A 669 -35.94 44.76 29.28
N SER A 670 -34.71 45.07 28.87
CA SER A 670 -33.63 45.68 29.65
C SER A 670 -33.14 44.84 30.84
N ASN A 671 -33.31 43.51 30.81
CA ASN A 671 -32.95 42.63 31.92
C ASN A 671 -31.44 42.32 32.02
N ASN A 672 -30.62 42.69 31.01
CA ASN A 672 -29.17 42.40 30.93
C ASN A 672 -28.76 40.92 30.74
N SER A 673 -29.68 40.08 30.30
CA SER A 673 -29.52 38.67 29.93
C SER A 673 -30.07 38.46 28.52
N PHE A 674 -29.67 37.37 27.86
CA PHE A 674 -30.32 36.95 26.61
C PHE A 674 -31.45 35.96 26.90
N VAL A 675 -32.65 36.24 26.40
CA VAL A 675 -33.82 35.35 26.47
C VAL A 675 -34.50 35.33 25.11
N SER A 676 -34.34 34.24 24.36
CA SER A 676 -34.75 34.16 22.94
C SER A 676 -36.26 34.33 22.66
N THR A 677 -37.12 34.24 23.67
CA THR A 677 -38.56 34.52 23.55
C THR A 677 -38.91 36.01 23.61
N THR A 678 -38.06 36.84 24.20
CA THR A 678 -38.21 38.32 24.27
C THR A 678 -37.24 39.01 23.32
N ASP A 679 -36.00 38.53 23.24
CA ASP A 679 -34.92 39.08 22.43
C ASP A 679 -34.88 38.41 21.06
N THR A 680 -35.93 38.66 20.26
CA THR A 680 -36.17 37.95 18.98
C THR A 680 -35.24 38.36 17.83
N VAL A 681 -34.40 39.38 18.03
CA VAL A 681 -33.39 39.85 17.06
C VAL A 681 -32.01 39.51 17.62
N TYR A 682 -31.47 38.36 17.20
CA TYR A 682 -30.20 37.83 17.66
C TYR A 682 -29.42 37.09 16.56
N ASN A 683 -28.11 37.03 16.71
CA ASN A 683 -27.22 36.24 15.87
C ASN A 683 -25.95 35.82 16.64
N PHE A 684 -25.42 34.64 16.33
CA PHE A 684 -24.34 34.00 17.07
C PHE A 684 -23.11 33.78 16.17
N THR A 685 -21.94 34.04 16.74
CA THR A 685 -20.64 33.63 16.18
C THR A 685 -19.91 32.73 17.17
N ASN A 686 -19.03 31.87 16.66
CA ASN A 686 -18.28 30.86 17.39
C ASN A 686 -16.80 31.22 17.43
N ASN A 687 -16.32 31.57 18.62
CA ASN A 687 -14.90 31.80 18.87
C ASN A 687 -14.24 30.48 19.26
N ARG A 688 -13.42 29.92 18.37
CA ARG A 688 -12.86 28.56 18.51
C ARG A 688 -11.37 28.61 18.80
N VAL A 689 -10.96 28.19 20.00
CA VAL A 689 -9.56 28.21 20.46
C VAL A 689 -8.93 26.83 20.38
N TYR A 690 -7.71 26.74 19.84
CA TYR A 690 -6.98 25.49 19.65
C TYR A 690 -5.57 25.54 20.31
N PRO A 691 -5.34 24.86 21.45
CA PRO A 691 -4.01 24.66 22.03
C PRO A 691 -3.18 23.69 21.17
N GLY A 692 -2.56 24.23 20.13
CA GLY A 692 -2.09 23.49 18.97
C GLY A 692 -3.24 22.96 18.08
N PHE A 693 -3.02 22.87 16.77
CA PHE A 693 -4.07 22.50 15.80
C PHE A 693 -3.63 21.49 14.72
N VAL A 694 -2.39 21.01 14.74
CA VAL A 694 -1.96 19.85 13.95
C VAL A 694 -1.75 18.65 14.87
N ASN A 695 -2.58 17.61 14.68
CA ASN A 695 -2.40 16.31 15.33
C ASN A 695 -1.32 15.51 14.60
N LEU A 696 -0.55 14.72 15.35
CA LEU A 696 0.52 13.88 14.84
C LEU A 696 0.46 12.52 15.55
N ILE A 697 -0.13 11.53 14.89
CA ILE A 697 -0.28 10.16 15.43
C ILE A 697 0.72 9.26 14.73
N LYS A 698 1.43 8.42 15.49
CA LYS A 698 2.37 7.45 14.96
C LYS A 698 1.92 6.04 15.27
N ALA A 699 1.90 5.21 14.25
CA ALA A 699 1.57 3.81 14.34
C ALA A 699 2.60 2.99 13.55
N ALA A 700 2.65 1.70 13.82
CA ALA A 700 3.48 0.76 13.06
C ALA A 700 2.74 -0.55 12.82
N ARG A 701 3.32 -1.34 11.93
CA ARG A 701 3.00 -2.74 11.72
C ARG A 701 4.27 -3.53 11.45
N ILE A 702 4.26 -4.79 11.82
CA ILE A 702 5.31 -5.76 11.51
C ILE A 702 4.83 -6.57 10.31
N LEU A 703 5.64 -6.61 9.25
CA LEU A 703 5.39 -7.41 8.06
C LEU A 703 6.43 -8.52 7.96
N ASP A 704 6.03 -9.69 7.47
CA ASP A 704 6.94 -10.80 7.26
C ASP A 704 7.94 -10.52 6.13
N ARG A 705 8.88 -11.44 5.92
CA ARG A 705 10.00 -11.33 4.95
C ARG A 705 9.57 -11.14 3.49
N ASP A 706 8.31 -11.42 3.17
CA ASP A 706 7.70 -11.11 1.86
C ASP A 706 7.45 -9.59 1.66
N GLY A 707 7.38 -8.82 2.76
CA GLY A 707 7.03 -7.40 2.76
C GLY A 707 5.54 -7.13 2.53
N THR A 708 4.68 -8.13 2.66
CA THR A 708 3.23 -8.04 2.39
C THR A 708 2.36 -8.66 3.48
N THR A 709 2.77 -9.81 4.03
CA THR A 709 2.02 -10.51 5.08
C THR A 709 2.17 -9.76 6.41
N GLN A 710 1.05 -9.34 7.00
CA GLN A 710 1.05 -8.60 8.26
C GLN A 710 1.03 -9.53 9.47
N ILE A 711 2.06 -9.45 10.30
CA ILE A 711 2.24 -10.26 11.52
C ILE A 711 1.60 -9.57 12.72
N ASP A 712 1.85 -8.27 12.87
CA ASP A 712 1.33 -7.48 14.00
C ASP A 712 0.90 -6.07 13.55
N PRO A 713 -0.30 -5.59 13.95
CA PRO A 713 -1.37 -6.38 14.56
C PRO A 713 -1.93 -7.40 13.55
N PRO A 714 -2.27 -8.64 13.93
CA PRO A 714 -2.85 -9.60 13.01
C PRO A 714 -4.25 -9.12 12.57
N SER A 715 -4.38 -8.59 11.35
CA SER A 715 -5.63 -8.04 10.85
C SER A 715 -5.81 -8.20 9.34
N THR A 716 -7.05 -8.47 8.93
CA THR A 716 -7.51 -8.44 7.54
C THR A 716 -8.75 -7.54 7.47
N PRO A 717 -8.71 -6.37 6.79
CA PRO A 717 -7.60 -5.82 6.02
C PRO A 717 -6.38 -5.41 6.87
N PRO A 718 -5.22 -5.16 6.25
CA PRO A 718 -4.02 -4.72 6.96
C PRO A 718 -4.23 -3.37 7.68
N SER A 719 -3.67 -3.23 8.88
CA SER A 719 -3.86 -2.06 9.74
C SER A 719 -2.57 -1.65 10.47
N TYR A 720 -2.57 -0.50 11.15
CA TYR A 720 -1.44 -0.03 11.96
C TYR A 720 -1.88 0.15 13.43
N THR A 721 -0.98 -0.05 14.37
CA THR A 721 -1.21 0.17 15.82
C THR A 721 -0.16 1.11 16.43
N SER A 722 -0.58 1.93 17.39
CA SER A 722 0.33 2.76 18.21
C SER A 722 1.06 1.95 19.28
N THR A 723 0.58 0.75 19.59
CA THR A 723 1.16 -0.17 20.58
C THR A 723 1.32 -1.59 19.99
N PRO A 724 2.35 -1.82 19.16
CA PRO A 724 2.66 -3.16 18.66
C PRO A 724 2.91 -4.13 19.81
N ALA A 725 2.29 -5.30 19.76
CA ALA A 725 2.46 -6.36 20.74
C ALA A 725 3.39 -7.46 20.22
N GLY A 726 3.47 -7.59 18.89
CA GLY A 726 4.36 -8.48 18.19
C GLY A 726 5.82 -8.05 18.30
N ARG A 727 6.69 -8.99 17.95
CA ARG A 727 8.13 -8.80 17.96
C ARG A 727 8.68 -9.09 16.58
N ALA A 728 9.54 -8.22 16.08
CA ALA A 728 10.05 -8.30 14.72
C ALA A 728 11.30 -9.19 14.69
N GLN A 729 11.29 -10.21 13.84
CA GLN A 729 12.47 -11.03 13.59
C GLN A 729 13.47 -10.27 12.69
N PRO A 730 14.78 -10.51 12.80
CA PRO A 730 15.75 -10.14 11.77
C PRO A 730 15.30 -10.56 10.36
N GLY A 731 15.43 -9.63 9.42
CA GLY A 731 14.92 -9.76 8.06
C GLY A 731 13.43 -9.47 7.85
N GLN A 732 12.62 -9.31 8.91
CA GLN A 732 11.24 -8.83 8.79
C GLN A 732 11.19 -7.30 8.72
N PHE A 733 10.08 -6.75 8.24
CA PHE A 733 9.93 -5.31 8.09
C PHE A 733 9.14 -4.70 9.25
N VAL A 734 9.57 -3.52 9.68
CA VAL A 734 8.75 -2.60 10.46
C VAL A 734 8.34 -1.46 9.54
N GLU A 735 7.04 -1.32 9.29
CA GLU A 735 6.50 -0.20 8.53
C GLU A 735 5.83 0.79 9.47
N TYR A 736 6.34 2.01 9.51
CA TYR A 736 5.81 3.11 10.30
C TYR A 736 4.88 3.95 9.43
N GLN A 737 3.74 4.35 10.01
CA GLN A 737 2.87 5.37 9.47
C GLN A 737 2.74 6.51 10.48
N ILE A 738 2.94 7.73 10.01
CA ILE A 738 2.67 8.96 10.75
C ILE A 738 1.49 9.62 10.06
N THR A 739 0.37 9.68 10.75
CA THR A 739 -0.83 10.37 10.28
C THR A 739 -0.83 11.77 10.89
N TYR A 740 -0.91 12.78 10.03
CA TYR A 740 -0.99 14.18 10.44
C TYR A 740 -2.30 14.80 9.93
N GLN A 741 -2.97 15.57 10.79
CA GLN A 741 -4.24 16.21 10.47
C GLN A 741 -4.29 17.60 11.06
N ASN A 742 -4.70 18.59 10.26
CA ASN A 742 -5.13 19.87 10.80
C ASN A 742 -6.54 19.70 11.37
N ILE A 743 -6.69 19.77 12.69
CA ILE A 743 -7.97 19.49 13.38
C ILE A 743 -8.92 20.69 13.44
N SER A 744 -8.55 21.84 12.86
CA SER A 744 -9.41 23.02 12.84
C SER A 744 -10.61 22.86 11.89
N GLU A 745 -11.68 23.62 12.13
CA GLU A 745 -12.90 23.55 11.32
C GLU A 745 -12.66 24.10 9.90
N PRO A 746 -13.13 23.42 8.83
CA PRO A 746 -13.00 23.90 7.46
C PRO A 746 -14.14 24.85 7.09
N GLN A 747 -13.92 25.66 6.06
CA GLN A 747 -15.00 26.41 5.44
C GLN A 747 -16.01 25.42 4.82
N PRO A 748 -17.30 25.40 5.22
CA PRO A 748 -18.29 24.56 4.55
C PRO A 748 -18.53 24.97 3.10
N ALA A 749 -18.87 24.00 2.27
CA ALA A 749 -19.13 24.18 0.83
C ALA A 749 -20.32 25.12 0.53
N SER A 750 -21.24 25.29 1.47
CA SER A 750 -22.42 26.17 1.37
C SER A 750 -22.20 27.60 1.87
N GLY A 751 -21.00 27.94 2.35
CA GLY A 751 -20.73 29.22 3.02
C GLY A 751 -19.40 29.86 2.67
N GLY A 752 -19.18 31.08 3.18
CA GLY A 752 -17.92 31.80 3.08
C GLY A 752 -17.71 32.74 4.27
N GLY A 753 -16.48 33.23 4.46
CA GLY A 753 -16.19 34.34 5.38
C GLY A 753 -15.70 33.97 6.78
N ASN A 754 -15.58 32.69 7.11
CA ASN A 754 -15.01 32.25 8.38
C ASN A 754 -13.48 32.46 8.42
N VAL A 755 -12.91 32.59 9.62
CA VAL A 755 -11.45 32.61 9.80
C VAL A 755 -10.95 31.20 10.05
N LEU A 756 -10.07 30.74 9.16
CA LEU A 756 -9.50 29.38 9.14
C LEU A 756 -8.09 29.36 9.74
N LEU A 757 -7.71 28.26 10.38
CA LEU A 757 -6.31 27.98 10.74
C LEU A 757 -5.69 27.08 9.69
N THR A 758 -4.77 27.62 8.91
CA THR A 758 -3.97 26.83 7.95
C THR A 758 -2.61 26.56 8.55
N GLY A 759 -2.17 25.29 8.55
CA GLY A 759 -0.82 24.91 9.00
C GLY A 759 0.19 25.21 7.89
N ASN A 760 0.84 26.37 7.95
CA ASN A 760 1.83 26.79 6.99
C ASN A 760 3.20 26.20 7.31
N GLY A 761 3.91 25.72 6.29
CA GLY A 761 5.27 25.18 6.42
C GLY A 761 5.39 24.06 7.45
N LEU A 762 4.45 23.12 7.47
CA LEU A 762 4.51 21.94 8.34
C LEU A 762 5.71 21.07 7.92
N VAL A 763 6.71 20.99 8.78
CA VAL A 763 7.88 20.11 8.61
C VAL A 763 7.76 18.98 9.62
N ILE A 764 7.57 17.74 9.15
CA ILE A 764 7.62 16.54 9.99
C ILE A 764 9.04 15.99 9.93
N ASP A 765 9.61 15.71 11.09
CA ASP A 765 10.98 15.27 11.28
C ASP A 765 11.03 13.92 12.01
N GLU A 766 11.73 12.98 11.38
CA GLU A 766 11.86 11.59 11.77
C GLU A 766 13.34 11.24 11.81
N ASP A 767 14.03 11.67 12.87
CA ASP A 767 15.44 11.35 13.10
C ASP A 767 15.57 10.12 14.00
N GLY A 768 16.08 9.02 13.44
CA GLY A 768 16.27 7.75 14.13
C GLY A 768 17.52 7.67 15.01
N THR A 769 18.27 8.77 15.12
CA THR A 769 19.44 8.92 16.00
C THR A 769 19.19 9.92 17.13
N ALA A 770 18.15 10.75 17.02
CA ALA A 770 17.74 11.69 18.05
C ALA A 770 16.89 11.00 19.14
N ALA A 771 17.28 11.16 20.41
CA ALA A 771 16.58 10.55 21.53
C ALA A 771 15.08 10.95 21.59
N PRO A 772 14.16 10.01 21.83
CA PRO A 772 14.36 8.63 22.30
C PRO A 772 14.53 7.59 21.18
N ASN A 773 14.65 7.99 19.91
CA ASN A 773 14.63 7.06 18.80
C ASN A 773 15.91 6.20 18.74
N THR A 774 15.73 4.91 18.44
CA THR A 774 16.83 3.94 18.30
C THR A 774 16.87 3.29 16.91
N TRP A 775 15.82 3.46 16.11
CA TRP A 775 15.57 2.66 14.91
C TRP A 775 16.65 2.76 13.83
N ALA A 776 17.40 3.85 13.71
CA ALA A 776 18.38 4.00 12.63
C ALA A 776 19.62 3.10 12.80
N ALA A 777 19.97 2.71 14.03
CA ALA A 777 21.14 1.87 14.30
C ALA A 777 20.87 0.36 14.13
N ILE A 778 19.59 -0.03 14.19
CA ILE A 778 19.13 -1.43 14.27
C ILE A 778 18.24 -1.83 13.08
N THR A 779 18.05 -0.93 12.11
CA THR A 779 17.23 -1.23 10.93
C THR A 779 17.79 -0.70 9.61
N THR A 780 17.66 -1.53 8.58
CA THR A 780 17.93 -1.34 7.14
C THR A 780 16.99 -0.33 6.47
N HIS A 781 17.44 0.64 5.66
CA HIS A 781 16.53 1.33 4.75
C HIS A 781 15.94 0.39 3.69
N ARG A 782 14.62 0.52 3.46
CA ARG A 782 13.88 -0.10 2.37
C ARG A 782 13.05 0.95 1.64
N GLN A 783 12.98 0.77 0.32
CA GLN A 783 12.17 1.59 -0.58
C GLN A 783 10.67 1.47 -0.30
N ASN A 784 9.92 2.36 -0.95
CA ASN A 784 8.51 2.68 -0.70
C ASN A 784 8.34 3.61 0.52
N THR A 785 9.29 4.51 0.75
CA THR A 785 9.03 5.70 1.58
C THR A 785 8.12 6.64 0.80
N ALA A 786 6.94 6.95 1.34
CA ALA A 786 5.93 7.76 0.66
C ALA A 786 5.30 8.79 1.60
N ALA A 787 4.96 9.95 1.06
CA ALA A 787 4.13 10.95 1.72
C ALA A 787 2.94 11.31 0.81
N THR A 788 1.75 11.48 1.38
CA THR A 788 0.58 11.88 0.58
C THR A 788 0.55 13.37 0.26
N LEU A 789 1.25 14.19 1.05
CA LEU A 789 1.40 15.63 0.86
C LEU A 789 2.84 16.06 1.18
N GLY A 790 3.31 17.11 0.49
CA GLY A 790 4.61 17.71 0.73
C GLY A 790 5.75 17.12 -0.11
N THR A 791 6.98 17.48 0.24
CA THR A 791 8.21 16.96 -0.36
C THR A 791 9.03 16.21 0.68
N LEU A 792 9.46 15.01 0.33
CA LEU A 792 10.35 14.20 1.15
C LEU A 792 11.82 14.54 0.92
N GLN A 793 12.59 14.45 1.98
CA GLN A 793 14.04 14.56 1.99
C GLN A 793 14.65 13.48 2.87
N PHE A 794 15.76 12.90 2.40
CA PHE A 794 16.41 11.74 3.01
C PHE A 794 17.80 12.12 3.48
N TYR A 795 18.17 11.73 4.70
CA TYR A 795 19.43 12.14 5.33
C TYR A 795 20.22 10.97 5.91
N ASN A 796 21.55 11.09 5.89
CA ASN A 796 22.48 10.30 6.68
C ASN A 796 23.21 11.23 7.66
N GLY A 797 22.84 11.18 8.92
CA GLY A 797 23.15 12.23 9.90
C GLY A 797 22.69 13.60 9.40
N ALA A 798 23.63 14.55 9.29
CA ALA A 798 23.38 15.88 8.75
C ALA A 798 23.48 15.97 7.20
N VAL A 799 23.85 14.89 6.50
CA VAL A 799 24.08 14.91 5.05
C VAL A 799 22.77 14.63 4.30
N LEU A 800 22.31 15.58 3.50
CA LEU A 800 21.19 15.41 2.57
C LEU A 800 21.59 14.46 1.43
N LEU A 801 20.83 13.38 1.26
CA LEU A 801 20.99 12.40 0.18
C LEU A 801 20.17 12.79 -1.07
N GLY A 802 19.10 13.55 -0.89
CA GLY A 802 18.23 14.07 -1.94
C GLY A 802 16.75 14.00 -1.58
N ASN A 803 15.90 14.15 -2.59
CA ASN A 803 14.43 14.16 -2.46
C ASN A 803 13.75 12.96 -3.17
N THR A 804 14.54 11.99 -3.63
CA THR A 804 14.07 10.74 -4.25
C THR A 804 14.35 9.60 -3.28
N ASP A 805 13.41 8.66 -3.13
CA ASP A 805 13.56 7.51 -2.23
C ASP A 805 14.82 6.68 -2.59
N PRO A 806 15.83 6.62 -1.71
CA PRO A 806 17.11 5.97 -2.01
C PRO A 806 16.96 4.47 -2.31
N ALA A 807 18.00 3.85 -2.85
CA ALA A 807 18.00 2.39 -3.05
C ALA A 807 17.85 1.66 -1.70
N SER A 808 17.12 0.55 -1.69
CA SER A 808 17.06 -0.35 -0.53
C SER A 808 18.48 -0.76 -0.11
N GLY A 809 18.78 -0.67 1.19
CA GLY A 809 20.13 -0.84 1.72
C GLY A 809 20.94 0.45 1.91
N THR A 810 20.47 1.61 1.42
CA THR A 810 21.14 2.90 1.66
C THR A 810 21.09 3.28 3.14
N VAL A 811 22.18 3.79 3.72
CA VAL A 811 22.15 4.31 5.10
C VAL A 811 21.31 5.59 5.14
N VAL A 812 20.08 5.50 5.64
CA VAL A 812 19.17 6.63 5.86
C VAL A 812 18.78 6.66 7.34
N THR A 813 19.26 7.67 8.05
CA THR A 813 19.07 7.80 9.50
C THR A 813 17.97 8.81 9.85
N ARG A 814 17.57 9.68 8.91
CA ARG A 814 16.57 10.71 9.13
C ARG A 814 15.74 10.98 7.89
N TYR A 815 14.46 11.24 8.10
CA TYR A 815 13.52 11.68 7.08
C TYR A 815 12.92 13.03 7.46
N VAL A 816 12.73 13.89 6.46
CA VAL A 816 12.03 15.16 6.63
C VAL A 816 10.94 15.24 5.56
N ASN A 817 9.68 15.44 5.96
CA ASN A 817 8.59 15.74 5.04
C ASN A 817 8.17 17.20 5.22
N THR A 818 8.26 18.00 4.15
CA THR A 818 7.89 19.42 4.17
C THR A 818 6.60 19.65 3.41
N ILE A 819 5.52 19.94 4.13
CA ILE A 819 4.20 20.28 3.60
C ILE A 819 4.06 21.81 3.58
N PRO A 820 4.02 22.48 2.40
CA PRO A 820 3.97 23.94 2.33
C PRO A 820 2.75 24.56 3.03
N SER A 821 1.61 23.86 2.98
CA SER A 821 0.34 24.29 3.56
C SER A 821 -0.55 23.09 3.85
N LEU A 822 -1.13 23.04 5.05
CA LEU A 822 -2.11 22.04 5.47
C LEU A 822 -3.41 22.75 5.88
N ALA A 823 -4.38 22.78 4.98
CA ALA A 823 -5.67 23.40 5.21
C ALA A 823 -6.50 22.66 6.30
N PRO A 824 -7.51 23.28 6.92
CA PRO A 824 -8.37 22.64 7.93
C PRO A 824 -8.95 21.29 7.48
N GLN A 825 -9.06 20.34 8.41
CA GLN A 825 -9.45 18.93 8.23
C GLN A 825 -8.61 18.09 7.26
N VAL A 826 -7.70 18.69 6.47
CA VAL A 826 -6.82 17.94 5.59
C VAL A 826 -5.93 17.02 6.42
N THR A 827 -5.98 15.74 6.06
CA THR A 827 -5.16 14.67 6.62
C THR A 827 -4.12 14.25 5.59
N GLY A 828 -2.92 13.95 6.04
CA GLY A 828 -1.92 13.28 5.24
C GLY A 828 -1.21 12.18 6.03
N THR A 829 -0.42 11.37 5.32
CA THR A 829 0.43 10.36 5.94
C THR A 829 1.86 10.44 5.42
N LEU A 830 2.81 10.15 6.30
CA LEU A 830 4.18 9.75 5.96
C LEU A 830 4.32 8.28 6.33
N THR A 831 4.53 7.42 5.34
CA THR A 831 4.78 5.99 5.53
C THR A 831 6.22 5.68 5.15
N PHE A 832 6.92 4.93 6.00
CA PHE A 832 8.26 4.44 5.67
C PHE A 832 8.52 3.05 6.24
N ARG A 833 9.24 2.24 5.45
CA ARG A 833 9.49 0.84 5.75
C ARG A 833 10.95 0.63 6.12
N ARG A 834 11.21 -0.01 7.24
CA ARG A 834 12.54 -0.47 7.68
C ARG A 834 12.57 -2.01 7.61
N ILE A 835 13.73 -2.61 7.37
CA ILE A 835 13.96 -4.04 7.65
C ILE A 835 14.76 -4.15 8.95
N VAL A 836 14.41 -5.04 9.87
CA VAL A 836 15.26 -5.31 11.06
C VAL A 836 16.55 -5.95 10.56
N ASN A 837 17.69 -5.40 10.99
CA ASN A 837 19.01 -5.97 10.67
C ASN A 837 19.09 -7.37 11.30
#